data_AF-A0A842TH81-F1
#
_entry.id   AF-A0A842TH81-F1
#
_cell.length_a   1.000
_cell.length_b   1.000
_cell.length_c   1.000
_cell.angle_alpha   90.00
_cell.angle_beta   90.00
_cell.angle_gamma   90.00
#
_symmetry.space_group_name_H-M   'P 1'
#
loop_
_entity.id
_entity.type
_entity.pdbx_description
1 polymer ?
#
loop_
_entity_poly.entity_id
_entity_poly.type
_entity_poly.pdbx_seq_one_letter_code
_entity_poly.pdbx_strand_id
1 'polypeptide(L)'
;MIRLSNKWIQIIKKVLLIAGLVPLIIGLIIGLTFNIFLIPSNIEHFQLETAPEFTFFGEEFEFDCMLMQPKSQFNHYGTERPAIVMVHGFMSSKMYFKGLAYEFNRRGFVVLAITAPGHSASGGGFSPTWENATLSAVKYLRDYSEILHIDKDRISLIGHSMGAFSVTLAGVIDRELGNNWINSTIAVGGPFLNITEGFGEGFSTFLGIPYVYPNLWYDSEVAIQNAVIEGRTNDTKPYNYMNIIGDKDQAFSLNSAYELVYGSSSPAFWSAQGVNNKDEIVGGKTYGRFNGTARKLVVLPGIGHIIEGQQKTTFVQAINWTENSMKLKTESGYPGELDLNTITEDIRVLSIPLMVIGSLIMLLPLTIYIGNWLKSKENKAPENSKEVKSKKMWMMFLIYGLSFVGVSFLAAPIIHATGLVNLMPTDFLASNIISLPLLVQGLLMVPVLIVLGYIENKKFNIKLNDIGLVKKPKSNMKNALYAIFLVLFLYIFLNLALSGSMHNLLIWRVFSFLQLFITIFVAMIIFEIMFRGMIQNKLSRYRKETLIFIPAWKELLLSSIVSGLIEGLGLGIIITGVLIYGGMPLDLSSVIPQDMGISFGAMPPLFIVIPGVFIILEMVLNFLKSWIFRKSNNNIIASALFVALFLAWFLSVILPATSIYAPRFVFLT
;
A
#
# COMPACT_ATOMS: atom_id res chain seq x y z
N MET A 1 -41.04 -11.54 -8.45
CA MET A 1 -39.69 -12.12 -8.21
C MET A 1 -39.32 -12.97 -9.42
N ILE A 2 -38.32 -12.56 -10.21
CA ILE A 2 -37.99 -13.23 -11.49
C ILE A 2 -37.16 -14.50 -11.20
N ARG A 3 -37.73 -15.68 -11.45
CA ARG A 3 -36.98 -16.94 -11.54
C ARG A 3 -36.17 -16.89 -12.84
N LEU A 4 -34.88 -16.61 -12.75
CA LEU A 4 -34.00 -16.68 -13.91
C LEU A 4 -33.98 -18.13 -14.40
N SER A 5 -34.36 -18.35 -15.65
CA SER A 5 -34.29 -19.67 -16.27
C SER A 5 -32.84 -20.15 -16.37
N ASN A 6 -32.62 -21.46 -16.55
CA ASN A 6 -31.27 -22.00 -16.78
C ASN A 6 -30.56 -21.31 -17.95
N LYS A 7 -31.31 -20.87 -18.98
CA LYS A 7 -30.81 -20.07 -20.08
C LYS A 7 -30.23 -18.74 -19.59
N TRP A 8 -30.97 -17.99 -18.77
CA TRP A 8 -30.50 -16.72 -18.19
C TRP A 8 -29.30 -16.89 -17.27
N ILE A 9 -29.23 -17.96 -16.49
CA ILE A 9 -28.06 -18.26 -15.65
C ILE A 9 -26.80 -18.50 -16.51
N GLN A 10 -26.93 -19.21 -17.63
CA GLN A 10 -25.81 -19.42 -18.55
C GLN A 10 -25.41 -18.14 -19.28
N ILE A 11 -26.38 -17.30 -19.64
CA ILE A 11 -26.12 -15.97 -20.21
C ILE A 11 -25.33 -15.12 -19.19
N ILE A 12 -25.78 -15.02 -17.94
CA ILE A 12 -25.09 -14.24 -16.89
C ILE A 12 -23.66 -14.74 -16.67
N LYS A 13 -23.42 -16.06 -16.65
CA LYS A 13 -22.05 -16.60 -16.54
C LYS A 13 -21.15 -16.17 -17.69
N LYS A 14 -21.65 -16.25 -18.93
CA LYS A 14 -20.91 -15.81 -20.12
C LYS A 14 -20.67 -14.30 -20.09
N VAL A 15 -21.67 -13.52 -19.67
CA VAL A 15 -21.55 -12.06 -19.53
C VAL A 15 -20.50 -11.70 -18.48
N LEU A 16 -20.51 -12.33 -17.30
CA LEU A 16 -19.49 -12.10 -16.27
C LEU A 16 -18.09 -12.52 -16.74
N LEU A 17 -17.98 -13.63 -17.48
CA LEU A 17 -16.72 -14.07 -18.06
C LEU A 17 -16.18 -13.02 -19.05
N ILE A 18 -17.01 -12.54 -19.97
CA ILE A 18 -16.61 -11.50 -20.94
C ILE A 18 -16.31 -10.18 -20.22
N ALA A 19 -17.16 -9.76 -19.28
CA ALA A 19 -17.01 -8.52 -18.52
C ALA A 19 -15.75 -8.51 -17.63
N GLY A 20 -15.25 -9.67 -17.20
CA GLY A 20 -13.96 -9.77 -16.50
C GLY A 20 -12.78 -9.91 -17.46
N LEU A 21 -12.91 -10.73 -18.51
CA LEU A 21 -11.82 -11.05 -19.43
C LEU A 21 -11.42 -9.87 -20.32
N VAL A 22 -12.39 -9.09 -20.81
CA VAL A 22 -12.12 -7.94 -21.69
C VAL A 22 -11.25 -6.87 -21.01
N PRO A 23 -11.64 -6.29 -19.84
CA PRO A 23 -10.79 -5.31 -19.18
C PRO A 23 -9.45 -5.91 -18.74
N LEU A 24 -9.42 -7.19 -18.34
CA LEU A 24 -8.18 -7.88 -17.99
C LEU A 24 -7.19 -7.93 -19.17
N ILE A 25 -7.65 -8.34 -20.35
CA ILE A 25 -6.82 -8.42 -21.56
C ILE A 25 -6.38 -7.02 -22.01
N ILE A 26 -7.31 -6.06 -22.04
CA ILE A 26 -6.99 -4.68 -22.43
C ILE A 26 -5.94 -4.09 -21.48
N GLY A 27 -6.15 -4.23 -20.17
CA GLY A 27 -5.21 -3.76 -19.16
C GLY A 27 -3.85 -4.44 -19.27
N LEU A 28 -3.81 -5.75 -19.54
CA LEU A 28 -2.57 -6.49 -19.78
C LEU A 28 -1.85 -5.98 -21.04
N ILE A 29 -2.55 -5.78 -22.15
CA ILE A 29 -1.96 -5.26 -23.39
C ILE A 29 -1.35 -3.89 -23.14
N ILE A 30 -2.10 -2.97 -22.53
CA ILE A 30 -1.61 -1.64 -22.15
C ILE A 30 -0.37 -1.76 -21.27
N GLY A 31 -0.45 -2.57 -20.21
CA GLY A 31 0.65 -2.78 -19.27
C GLY A 31 1.93 -3.28 -19.95
N LEU A 32 1.82 -4.28 -20.82
CA LEU A 32 2.96 -4.83 -21.58
C LEU A 32 3.51 -3.82 -22.59
N THR A 33 2.65 -3.11 -23.31
CA THR A 33 3.06 -2.05 -24.25
C THR A 33 3.91 -0.99 -23.57
N PHE A 34 3.47 -0.45 -22.43
CA PHE A 34 4.20 0.63 -21.75
C PHE A 34 5.38 0.15 -20.91
N ASN A 35 5.30 -1.03 -20.30
CA ASN A 35 6.36 -1.52 -19.42
C ASN A 35 7.43 -2.35 -20.12
N ILE A 36 7.23 -2.78 -21.37
CA ILE A 36 8.19 -3.62 -22.11
C ILE A 36 8.55 -2.96 -23.45
N PHE A 37 7.56 -2.62 -24.27
CA PHE A 37 7.82 -2.22 -25.65
C PHE A 37 8.17 -0.74 -25.81
N LEU A 38 7.63 0.15 -24.97
CA LEU A 38 7.82 1.61 -25.07
C LEU A 38 8.78 2.19 -24.01
N ILE A 39 9.67 1.37 -23.44
CA ILE A 39 10.67 1.82 -22.47
C ILE A 39 11.69 2.73 -23.17
N PRO A 40 11.83 4.01 -22.76
CA PRO A 40 12.75 4.96 -23.38
C PRO A 40 14.19 4.87 -22.85
N SER A 41 14.46 3.97 -21.92
CA SER A 41 15.72 3.87 -21.19
C SER A 41 16.33 2.47 -21.15
N ASN A 42 17.64 2.44 -20.92
CA ASN A 42 18.35 1.28 -20.39
C ASN A 42 18.28 1.38 -18.85
N ILE A 43 17.88 0.29 -18.19
CA ILE A 43 17.61 0.28 -16.74
C ILE A 43 18.61 -0.64 -16.06
N GLU A 44 19.25 -0.12 -15.01
CA GLU A 44 20.17 -0.85 -14.15
C GLU A 44 19.71 -0.75 -12.69
N HIS A 45 19.79 -1.87 -11.97
CA HIS A 45 19.47 -1.95 -10.54
C HIS A 45 20.72 -2.31 -9.75
N PHE A 46 21.00 -1.55 -8.70
CA PHE A 46 22.14 -1.77 -7.82
C PHE A 46 21.85 -1.17 -6.43
N GLN A 47 22.74 -1.41 -5.48
CA GLN A 47 22.72 -0.80 -4.16
C GLN A 47 23.81 0.26 -4.08
N LEU A 48 23.56 1.34 -3.36
CA LEU A 48 24.56 2.34 -2.97
C LEU A 48 24.70 2.37 -1.47
N GLU A 49 25.90 2.58 -0.98
CA GLU A 49 26.16 2.89 0.43
C GLU A 49 26.00 4.40 0.66
N THR A 50 25.43 4.78 1.79
CA THR A 50 25.38 6.19 2.19
C THR A 50 26.78 6.73 2.42
N ALA A 51 27.05 7.94 1.93
CA ALA A 51 28.35 8.56 2.10
C ALA A 51 28.58 9.00 3.57
N PRO A 52 29.77 8.75 4.14
CA PRO A 52 30.06 9.03 5.55
C PRO A 52 29.84 10.49 5.94
N GLU A 53 30.06 11.43 5.02
CA GLU A 53 29.86 12.87 5.23
C GLU A 53 28.39 13.30 5.37
N PHE A 54 27.43 12.41 5.06
CA PHE A 54 25.99 12.68 5.18
C PHE A 54 25.31 11.86 6.28
N THR A 55 26.07 11.35 7.26
CA THR A 55 25.56 10.53 8.38
C THR A 55 24.83 11.37 9.44
N PHE A 56 23.73 12.02 9.05
CA PHE A 56 22.85 12.73 9.98
C PHE A 56 22.12 11.80 10.98
N PHE A 57 22.15 10.48 10.73
CA PHE A 57 21.49 9.42 11.51
C PHE A 57 22.41 8.30 12.01
N GLY A 58 23.72 8.55 12.12
CA GLY A 58 24.61 7.76 12.97
C GLY A 58 25.22 6.48 12.40
N GLU A 59 24.68 5.86 11.36
CA GLU A 59 25.31 4.68 10.72
C GLU A 59 25.17 4.67 9.20
N GLU A 60 26.20 4.14 8.52
CA GLU A 60 26.18 3.85 7.09
C GLU A 60 25.24 2.70 6.78
N PHE A 61 24.52 2.78 5.66
CA PHE A 61 23.69 1.69 5.18
C PHE A 61 23.63 1.66 3.65
N GLU A 62 23.33 0.47 3.12
CA GLU A 62 23.03 0.29 1.71
C GLU A 62 21.58 0.65 1.40
N PHE A 63 21.33 1.32 0.27
CA PHE A 63 20.00 1.62 -0.24
C PHE A 63 19.86 1.29 -1.72
N ASP A 64 18.65 0.88 -2.09
CA ASP A 64 18.33 0.29 -3.38
C ASP A 64 18.06 1.36 -4.45
N CYS A 65 18.68 1.20 -5.61
CA CYS A 65 18.66 2.18 -6.70
C CYS A 65 18.10 1.61 -8.01
N MET A 66 17.62 2.50 -8.86
CA MET A 66 17.28 2.25 -10.26
C MET A 66 17.82 3.40 -11.09
N LEU A 67 18.86 3.12 -11.87
CA LEU A 67 19.44 4.05 -12.83
C LEU A 67 18.77 3.83 -14.19
N MET A 68 18.29 4.91 -14.78
CA MET A 68 17.60 4.91 -16.07
C MET A 68 18.34 5.86 -16.99
N GLN A 69 19.08 5.30 -17.95
CA GLN A 69 19.82 6.07 -18.95
C GLN A 69 19.00 6.15 -20.25
N PRO A 70 18.94 7.31 -20.91
CA PRO A 70 18.17 7.44 -22.15
C PRO A 70 18.75 6.55 -23.25
N LYS A 71 17.89 5.87 -24.01
CA LYS A 71 18.32 5.14 -25.22
C LYS A 71 18.91 6.11 -26.24
N SER A 72 19.75 5.60 -27.15
CA SER A 72 20.46 6.41 -28.15
C SER A 72 19.56 7.37 -28.95
N GLN A 73 18.35 6.94 -29.31
CA GLN A 73 17.34 7.74 -30.01
C GLN A 73 16.80 8.95 -29.22
N PHE A 74 17.04 9.00 -27.90
CA PHE A 74 16.66 10.09 -27.01
C PHE A 74 17.88 10.83 -26.44
N ASN A 75 19.08 10.60 -26.98
CA ASN A 75 20.28 11.29 -26.54
C ASN A 75 20.40 12.68 -27.19
N HIS A 76 19.63 13.66 -26.69
CA HIS A 76 19.60 14.99 -27.30
C HIS A 76 20.82 15.87 -26.96
N TYR A 77 21.42 15.70 -25.78
CA TYR A 77 22.50 16.57 -25.26
C TYR A 77 23.92 16.07 -25.57
N GLY A 78 24.09 15.02 -26.38
CA GLY A 78 25.41 14.51 -26.75
C GLY A 78 26.14 13.78 -25.60
N THR A 79 27.26 14.33 -25.13
CA THR A 79 28.19 13.69 -24.18
C THR A 79 28.02 14.12 -22.72
N GLU A 80 27.29 15.20 -22.43
CA GLU A 80 27.06 15.69 -21.06
C GLU A 80 25.56 15.95 -20.85
N ARG A 81 24.89 15.01 -20.20
CA ARG A 81 23.43 15.00 -20.02
C ARG A 81 23.04 15.59 -18.67
N PRO A 82 21.90 16.28 -18.56
CA PRO A 82 21.35 16.63 -17.26
C PRO A 82 20.88 15.37 -16.52
N ALA A 83 20.88 15.43 -15.18
CA ALA A 83 20.44 14.32 -14.35
C ALA A 83 19.41 14.72 -13.28
N ILE A 84 18.65 13.73 -12.81
CA ILE A 84 17.65 13.92 -11.75
C ILE A 84 17.64 12.75 -10.77
N VAL A 85 17.57 13.07 -9.49
CA VAL A 85 17.32 12.09 -8.41
C VAL A 85 15.84 12.13 -8.03
N MET A 86 15.23 10.94 -7.92
CA MET A 86 13.81 10.78 -7.59
C MET A 86 13.62 10.02 -6.27
N VAL A 87 12.84 10.58 -5.35
CA VAL A 87 12.59 10.01 -4.01
C VAL A 87 11.09 9.82 -3.79
N HIS A 88 10.67 8.60 -3.47
CA HIS A 88 9.26 8.25 -3.28
C HIS A 88 8.70 8.66 -1.91
N GLY A 89 7.38 8.55 -1.73
CA GLY A 89 6.69 8.79 -0.46
C GLY A 89 6.60 7.55 0.45
N PHE A 90 5.95 7.71 1.61
CA PHE A 90 5.74 6.62 2.56
C PHE A 90 5.08 5.38 1.92
N MET A 91 5.51 4.18 2.32
CA MET A 91 5.01 2.88 1.79
C MET A 91 5.14 2.74 0.27
N SER A 92 6.18 3.32 -0.34
CA SER A 92 6.42 3.26 -1.78
C SER A 92 7.83 2.76 -2.12
N SER A 93 8.25 2.95 -3.37
CA SER A 93 9.58 2.55 -3.87
C SER A 93 10.08 3.45 -4.99
N LYS A 94 11.32 3.22 -5.43
CA LYS A 94 11.92 3.82 -6.64
C LYS A 94 11.04 3.77 -7.90
N MET A 95 9.99 2.95 -7.91
CA MET A 95 9.05 2.83 -9.03
C MET A 95 7.94 3.90 -9.06
N TYR A 96 7.73 4.66 -7.99
CA TYR A 96 6.63 5.63 -7.87
C TYR A 96 6.58 6.62 -9.05
N PHE A 97 7.72 7.22 -9.37
CA PHE A 97 7.86 8.20 -10.44
C PHE A 97 8.22 7.59 -11.81
N LYS A 98 8.05 6.27 -12.02
CA LYS A 98 8.50 5.60 -13.26
C LYS A 98 7.95 6.26 -14.54
N GLY A 99 6.68 6.68 -14.53
CA GLY A 99 6.07 7.40 -15.65
C GLY A 99 6.79 8.72 -15.96
N LEU A 100 7.07 9.51 -14.92
CA LEU A 100 7.78 10.77 -15.04
C LEU A 100 9.24 10.56 -15.47
N ALA A 101 9.91 9.54 -14.92
CA ALA A 101 11.26 9.15 -15.30
C ALA A 101 11.35 8.82 -16.80
N TYR A 102 10.34 8.12 -17.34
CA TYR A 102 10.26 7.86 -18.78
C TYR A 102 10.16 9.13 -19.61
N GLU A 103 9.36 10.13 -19.19
CA GLU A 103 9.30 11.41 -19.90
C GLU A 103 10.62 12.18 -19.81
N PHE A 104 11.31 12.17 -18.66
CA PHE A 104 12.66 12.73 -18.52
C PHE A 104 13.68 12.03 -19.42
N ASN A 105 13.67 10.69 -19.49
CA ASN A 105 14.56 9.94 -20.37
C ASN A 105 14.27 10.21 -21.86
N ARG A 106 13.01 10.38 -22.27
CA ARG A 106 12.67 10.79 -23.66
C ARG A 106 13.24 12.16 -24.02
N ARG A 107 13.53 12.98 -23.00
CA ARG A 107 14.14 14.30 -23.12
C ARG A 107 15.65 14.28 -22.86
N GLY A 108 16.26 13.11 -22.75
CA GLY A 108 17.72 12.97 -22.68
C GLY A 108 18.32 13.08 -21.29
N PHE A 109 17.50 13.08 -20.24
CA PHE A 109 17.98 13.09 -18.86
C PHE A 109 18.41 11.68 -18.41
N VAL A 110 19.42 11.63 -17.55
CA VAL A 110 19.72 10.46 -16.72
C VAL A 110 18.90 10.54 -15.44
N VAL A 111 18.20 9.46 -15.07
CA VAL A 111 17.37 9.43 -13.86
C VAL A 111 17.91 8.39 -12.89
N LEU A 112 18.10 8.78 -11.63
CA LEU A 112 18.40 7.88 -10.53
C LEU A 112 17.26 7.90 -9.53
N ALA A 113 16.44 6.86 -9.53
CA ALA A 113 15.37 6.69 -8.54
C ALA A 113 15.87 5.80 -7.39
N ILE A 114 15.64 6.24 -6.16
CA ILE A 114 16.06 5.52 -4.96
C ILE A 114 14.86 4.94 -4.22
N THR A 115 15.04 3.78 -3.59
CA THR A 115 14.16 3.30 -2.55
C THR A 115 14.72 3.76 -1.22
N ALA A 116 13.89 4.46 -0.45
CA ALA A 116 14.30 5.10 0.78
C ALA A 116 14.69 4.10 1.88
N PRO A 117 15.47 4.53 2.88
CA PRO A 117 15.78 3.75 4.08
C PRO A 117 14.54 3.13 4.75
N GLY A 118 14.70 1.91 5.27
CA GLY A 118 13.60 1.16 5.89
C GLY A 118 12.49 0.73 4.91
N HIS A 119 12.75 0.75 3.60
CA HIS A 119 11.83 0.27 2.57
C HIS A 119 12.46 -0.79 1.66
N SER A 120 11.69 -1.85 1.39
CA SER A 120 12.02 -2.87 0.39
C SER A 120 13.39 -3.54 0.59
N ALA A 121 14.36 -3.24 -0.27
CA ALA A 121 15.70 -3.82 -0.26
C ALA A 121 16.74 -2.87 0.34
N SER A 122 16.33 -1.63 0.69
CA SER A 122 17.19 -0.67 1.36
C SER A 122 17.31 -1.03 2.84
N GLY A 123 18.54 -0.95 3.34
CA GLY A 123 18.84 -0.97 4.77
C GLY A 123 18.47 0.32 5.47
N GLY A 124 19.07 0.53 6.63
CA GLY A 124 18.76 1.66 7.51
C GLY A 124 17.38 1.52 8.19
N GLY A 125 17.15 2.38 9.17
CA GLY A 125 15.84 2.51 9.82
C GLY A 125 14.92 3.45 9.05
N PHE A 126 13.63 3.36 9.33
CA PHE A 126 12.70 4.44 8.99
C PHE A 126 13.05 5.70 9.80
N SER A 127 12.98 6.86 9.17
CA SER A 127 13.23 8.19 9.75
C SER A 127 12.22 9.19 9.17
N PRO A 128 12.09 10.43 9.67
CA PRO A 128 11.15 11.43 9.13
C PRO A 128 11.59 12.01 7.77
N THR A 129 12.87 11.87 7.42
CA THR A 129 13.49 12.33 6.17
C THR A 129 14.63 11.40 5.74
N TRP A 130 14.98 11.41 4.46
CA TRP A 130 15.98 10.55 3.83
C TRP A 130 17.01 11.35 3.01
N GLU A 131 17.36 12.52 3.50
CA GLU A 131 18.32 13.44 2.90
C GLU A 131 19.71 12.82 2.76
N ASN A 132 20.11 11.92 3.68
CA ASN A 132 21.38 11.18 3.60
C ASN A 132 21.47 10.31 2.34
N ALA A 133 20.47 9.48 2.06
CA ALA A 133 20.40 8.66 0.86
C ALA A 133 20.23 9.54 -0.40
N THR A 134 19.46 10.63 -0.28
CA THR A 134 19.25 11.58 -1.38
C THR A 134 20.56 12.27 -1.80
N LEU A 135 21.34 12.79 -0.86
CA LEU A 135 22.64 13.43 -1.12
C LEU A 135 23.69 12.41 -1.58
N SER A 136 23.67 11.20 -1.04
CA SER A 136 24.54 10.11 -1.49
C SER A 136 24.27 9.73 -2.95
N ALA A 137 23.00 9.73 -3.38
CA ALA A 137 22.61 9.53 -4.77
C ALA A 137 23.08 10.67 -5.69
N VAL A 138 22.99 11.93 -5.24
CA VAL A 138 23.56 13.08 -5.98
C VAL A 138 25.07 12.94 -6.11
N LYS A 139 25.77 12.60 -5.03
CA LYS A 139 27.21 12.37 -5.01
C LYS A 139 27.61 11.27 -5.99
N TYR A 140 26.89 10.14 -6.01
CA TYR A 140 27.12 9.07 -6.98
C TYR A 140 27.04 9.57 -8.43
N LEU A 141 26.00 10.33 -8.79
CA LEU A 141 25.88 10.87 -10.16
C LEU A 141 27.04 11.80 -10.53
N ARG A 142 27.58 12.55 -9.56
CA ARG A 142 28.74 13.43 -9.77
C ARG A 142 30.05 12.66 -9.87
N ASP A 143 30.29 11.71 -8.97
CA ASP A 143 31.52 10.92 -8.94
C ASP A 143 31.65 10.03 -10.18
N TYR A 144 30.52 9.56 -10.73
CA TYR A 144 30.48 8.73 -11.94
C TYR A 144 30.08 9.52 -13.20
N SER A 145 30.19 10.85 -13.19
CA SER A 145 29.69 11.70 -14.28
C SER A 145 30.33 11.39 -15.63
N GLU A 146 31.62 11.03 -15.65
CA GLU A 146 32.34 10.66 -16.87
C GLU A 146 31.81 9.37 -17.50
N ILE A 147 31.52 8.36 -16.67
CA ILE A 147 31.01 7.05 -17.10
C ILE A 147 29.55 7.16 -17.53
N LEU A 148 28.75 7.93 -16.79
CA LEU A 148 27.33 8.11 -17.04
C LEU A 148 27.03 9.19 -18.10
N HIS A 149 28.06 9.88 -18.58
CA HIS A 149 27.95 11.01 -19.52
C HIS A 149 27.00 12.09 -19.00
N ILE A 150 27.19 12.52 -17.74
CA ILE A 150 26.37 13.50 -17.03
C ILE A 150 27.12 14.82 -16.88
N ASP A 151 26.42 15.95 -17.07
CA ASP A 151 26.88 17.25 -16.60
C ASP A 151 26.67 17.33 -15.08
N LYS A 152 27.77 17.24 -14.32
CA LYS A 152 27.74 17.26 -12.85
C LYS A 152 27.09 18.52 -12.29
N ASP A 153 27.09 19.63 -13.03
CA ASP A 153 26.54 20.92 -12.60
C ASP A 153 25.08 21.13 -13.05
N ARG A 154 24.43 20.07 -13.54
CA ARG A 154 23.00 20.02 -13.92
C ARG A 154 22.30 18.83 -13.28
N ILE A 155 22.11 18.88 -11.95
CA ILE A 155 21.37 17.88 -11.17
C ILE A 155 20.13 18.48 -10.52
N SER A 156 18.98 17.82 -10.71
CA SER A 156 17.68 18.17 -10.10
C SER A 156 17.28 17.13 -9.05
N LEU A 157 16.46 17.55 -8.09
CA LEU A 157 15.77 16.65 -7.17
C LEU A 157 14.26 16.72 -7.36
N ILE A 158 13.60 15.58 -7.25
CA ILE A 158 12.14 15.51 -7.08
C ILE A 158 11.74 14.46 -6.04
N GLY A 159 10.80 14.82 -5.18
CA GLY A 159 10.31 13.98 -4.11
C GLY A 159 8.80 13.99 -3.98
N HIS A 160 8.19 12.87 -3.57
CA HIS A 160 6.76 12.80 -3.20
C HIS A 160 6.57 12.61 -1.71
N SER A 161 5.62 13.32 -1.08
CA SER A 161 5.23 13.12 0.33
C SER A 161 6.46 13.19 1.25
N MET A 162 6.80 12.09 1.91
CA MET A 162 8.02 12.02 2.73
C MET A 162 9.33 12.18 1.93
N GLY A 163 9.33 11.77 0.67
CA GLY A 163 10.39 12.07 -0.28
C GLY A 163 10.47 13.55 -0.62
N ALA A 164 9.35 14.29 -0.59
CA ALA A 164 9.34 15.73 -0.80
C ALA A 164 10.06 16.45 0.35
N PHE A 165 9.85 16.05 1.61
CA PHE A 165 10.68 16.54 2.72
C PHE A 165 12.16 16.24 2.50
N SER A 166 12.46 15.01 2.10
CA SER A 166 13.83 14.53 1.92
C SER A 166 14.59 15.35 0.86
N VAL A 167 13.96 15.65 -0.28
CA VAL A 167 14.60 16.46 -1.32
C VAL A 167 14.68 17.94 -0.96
N THR A 168 13.69 18.47 -0.24
CA THR A 168 13.74 19.85 0.25
C THR A 168 14.89 20.04 1.24
N LEU A 169 15.00 19.13 2.21
CA LEU A 169 16.07 19.15 3.20
C LEU A 169 17.44 18.90 2.56
N ALA A 170 17.56 17.95 1.62
CA ALA A 170 18.78 17.74 0.86
C ALA A 170 19.22 18.99 0.08
N GLY A 171 18.28 19.68 -0.57
CA GLY A 171 18.55 20.95 -1.26
C GLY A 171 18.96 22.09 -0.33
N VAL A 172 18.50 22.08 0.93
CA VAL A 172 18.96 23.01 1.97
C VAL A 172 20.37 22.66 2.43
N ILE A 173 20.63 21.40 2.78
CA ILE A 173 21.91 20.91 3.29
C ILE A 173 23.02 21.07 2.25
N ASP A 174 22.76 20.80 0.97
CA ASP A 174 23.71 21.03 -0.13
C ASP A 174 24.27 22.46 -0.13
N ARG A 175 23.45 23.44 0.24
CA ARG A 175 23.86 24.85 0.35
C ARG A 175 24.53 25.17 1.68
N GLU A 176 24.09 24.56 2.77
CA GLU A 176 24.73 24.71 4.09
C GLU A 176 26.17 24.19 4.09
N LEU A 177 26.41 23.07 3.41
CA LEU A 177 27.72 22.48 3.25
C LEU A 177 28.58 23.19 2.18
N GLY A 178 28.02 24.12 1.41
CA GLY A 178 28.73 24.83 0.35
C GLY A 178 29.00 24.00 -0.90
N ASN A 179 28.38 22.83 -1.03
CA ASN A 179 28.53 21.92 -2.15
C ASN A 179 28.02 22.52 -3.46
N ASN A 180 26.81 23.11 -3.42
CA ASN A 180 26.12 23.71 -4.57
C ASN A 180 25.93 22.73 -5.74
N TRP A 181 25.66 21.46 -5.46
CA TRP A 181 25.50 20.41 -6.48
C TRP A 181 24.10 20.40 -7.12
N ILE A 182 23.10 20.99 -6.46
CA ILE A 182 21.69 20.91 -6.88
C ILE A 182 21.22 22.23 -7.51
N ASN A 183 20.63 22.14 -8.71
CA ASN A 183 20.13 23.28 -9.49
C ASN A 183 18.61 23.47 -9.41
N SER A 184 17.88 22.49 -8.89
CA SER A 184 16.42 22.53 -8.82
C SER A 184 15.93 21.54 -7.77
N THR A 185 14.95 21.97 -6.97
CA THR A 185 14.29 21.12 -5.98
C THR A 185 12.78 21.17 -6.19
N ILE A 186 12.18 20.00 -6.41
CA ILE A 186 10.74 19.85 -6.66
C ILE A 186 10.12 18.98 -5.57
N ALA A 187 9.27 19.59 -4.76
CA ALA A 187 8.45 18.91 -3.77
C ALA A 187 7.07 18.62 -4.36
N VAL A 188 6.60 17.38 -4.25
CA VAL A 188 5.23 16.97 -4.64
C VAL A 188 4.53 16.40 -3.41
N GLY A 189 3.39 16.95 -3.02
CA GLY A 189 2.77 16.62 -1.73
C GLY A 189 3.67 17.01 -0.56
N GLY A 190 4.39 18.14 -0.70
CA GLY A 190 5.42 18.59 0.23
C GLY A 190 4.84 19.36 1.42
N PRO A 191 5.12 18.98 2.69
CA PRO A 191 4.15 19.28 3.74
C PRO A 191 4.39 20.57 4.51
N PHE A 192 5.55 20.74 5.17
CA PHE A 192 5.74 21.78 6.18
C PHE A 192 7.20 22.24 6.23
N LEU A 193 7.43 23.47 6.68
CA LEU A 193 8.77 23.93 7.10
C LEU A 193 9.16 23.32 8.44
N ASN A 194 8.17 23.22 9.33
CA ASN A 194 8.35 22.67 10.66
C ASN A 194 7.44 21.45 10.83
N ILE A 195 8.05 20.26 10.80
CA ILE A 195 7.31 19.00 10.87
C ILE A 195 6.66 18.77 12.24
N THR A 196 7.20 19.35 13.33
CA THR A 196 6.61 19.23 14.67
C THR A 196 5.32 20.02 14.80
N GLU A 197 5.25 21.20 14.20
CA GLU A 197 4.03 22.01 14.20
C GLU A 197 2.95 21.40 13.31
N GLY A 198 3.35 20.89 12.13
CA GLY A 198 2.43 20.25 11.21
C GLY A 198 1.77 19.00 11.80
N PHE A 199 2.56 18.00 12.19
CA PHE A 199 2.03 16.72 12.68
C PHE A 199 1.67 16.70 14.18
N GLY A 200 2.13 17.69 14.95
CA GLY A 200 1.92 17.76 16.39
C GLY A 200 2.84 16.85 17.21
N GLU A 201 2.80 17.00 18.54
CA GLU A 201 3.66 16.26 19.49
C GLU A 201 3.46 14.73 19.40
N GLY A 202 2.28 14.26 19.03
CA GLY A 202 1.97 12.84 18.88
C GLY A 202 2.70 12.15 17.73
N PHE A 203 3.31 12.89 16.81
CA PHE A 203 4.10 12.31 15.71
C PHE A 203 5.38 11.67 16.19
N SER A 204 6.08 12.30 17.15
CA SER A 204 7.26 11.73 17.81
C SER A 204 6.93 10.42 18.52
N THR A 205 5.78 10.40 19.21
CA THR A 205 5.23 9.19 19.83
C THR A 205 4.97 8.14 18.76
N PHE A 206 4.24 8.46 17.68
CA PHE A 206 3.94 7.54 16.58
C PHE A 206 5.20 6.91 15.98
N LEU A 207 6.24 7.72 15.73
CA LEU A 207 7.53 7.25 15.23
C LEU A 207 8.35 6.46 16.27
N GLY A 208 8.11 6.70 17.56
CA GLY A 208 8.75 6.02 18.68
C GLY A 208 8.00 4.78 19.18
N ILE A 209 6.79 4.48 18.67
CA ILE A 209 6.04 3.29 19.10
C ILE A 209 6.83 2.04 18.70
N PRO A 210 7.32 1.20 19.64
CA PRO A 210 8.11 0.01 19.30
C PRO A 210 7.35 -1.01 18.43
N TYR A 211 6.01 -0.97 18.49
CA TYR A 211 5.09 -1.78 17.67
C TYR A 211 4.81 -1.20 16.28
N VAL A 212 5.21 0.05 16.02
CA VAL A 212 5.19 0.72 14.71
C VAL A 212 6.63 0.83 14.16
N TYR A 213 7.66 0.93 15.01
CA TYR A 213 9.05 1.07 14.60
C TYR A 213 10.00 0.36 15.61
N PRO A 214 10.38 -0.90 15.36
CA PRO A 214 11.28 -1.61 16.24
C PRO A 214 12.74 -1.25 15.91
N ASN A 215 13.18 -0.04 16.27
CA ASN A 215 14.59 0.27 16.33
C ASN A 215 14.96 0.72 17.75
N LEU A 216 15.67 -0.15 18.47
CA LEU A 216 16.11 0.08 19.85
C LEU A 216 17.08 1.27 19.99
N TRP A 217 17.65 1.73 18.87
CA TRP A 217 18.61 2.82 18.79
C TRP A 217 18.07 4.06 18.06
N TYR A 218 16.78 4.05 17.69
CA TYR A 218 16.13 5.19 17.04
C TYR A 218 15.55 6.14 18.08
N ASP A 219 16.09 7.35 18.11
CA ASP A 219 15.53 8.46 18.85
C ASP A 219 14.62 9.28 17.91
N SER A 220 13.30 9.11 18.09
CA SER A 220 12.31 9.79 17.24
C SER A 220 12.30 11.30 17.46
N GLU A 221 12.67 11.81 18.63
CA GLU A 221 12.71 13.23 18.93
C GLU A 221 13.88 13.89 18.20
N VAL A 222 15.09 13.31 18.32
CA VAL A 222 16.27 13.80 17.60
C VAL A 222 16.04 13.75 16.09
N ALA A 223 15.40 12.69 15.59
CA ALA A 223 15.14 12.56 14.17
C ALA A 223 14.18 13.61 13.63
N ILE A 224 13.16 13.96 14.40
CA ILE A 224 12.21 15.01 14.05
C ILE A 224 12.88 16.38 14.10
N GLN A 225 13.73 16.65 15.10
CA GLN A 225 14.46 17.93 15.18
C GLN A 225 15.38 18.13 13.96
N ASN A 226 16.07 17.09 13.52
CA ASN A 226 16.95 17.16 12.34
C ASN A 226 16.16 17.40 11.03
N ALA A 227 14.88 17.04 11.00
CA ALA A 227 13.99 17.21 9.85
C ALA A 227 13.39 18.62 9.72
N VAL A 228 13.60 19.52 10.70
CA VAL A 228 13.09 20.90 10.65
C VAL A 228 13.85 21.71 9.58
N ILE A 229 13.09 22.35 8.67
CA ILE A 229 13.57 23.23 7.59
C ILE A 229 13.40 24.71 7.97
N GLU A 230 12.47 25.01 8.86
CA GLU A 230 12.23 26.37 9.35
C GLU A 230 13.52 27.04 9.85
N GLY A 231 13.73 28.29 9.45
CA GLY A 231 14.94 29.06 9.78
C GLY A 231 16.21 28.64 9.01
N ARG A 232 16.15 27.60 8.19
CA ARG A 232 17.29 27.08 7.41
C ARG A 232 17.24 27.44 5.93
N THR A 233 16.35 28.31 5.51
CA THR A 233 16.17 28.72 4.10
C THR A 233 16.66 30.16 3.87
N ASN A 234 16.88 30.51 2.61
CA ASN A 234 17.08 31.89 2.15
C ASN A 234 16.73 31.99 0.65
N ASP A 235 16.96 33.16 0.04
CA ASP A 235 16.61 33.41 -1.37
C ASP A 235 17.24 32.43 -2.36
N THR A 236 18.34 31.75 -2.02
CA THR A 236 19.01 30.75 -2.87
C THR A 236 19.08 29.36 -2.24
N LYS A 237 18.45 29.17 -1.06
CA LYS A 237 18.48 27.94 -0.27
C LYS A 237 17.05 27.52 0.11
N PRO A 238 16.49 26.45 -0.47
CA PRO A 238 17.05 25.64 -1.56
C PRO A 238 17.07 26.39 -2.90
N TYR A 239 17.92 25.94 -3.83
CA TYR A 239 18.09 26.60 -5.12
C TYR A 239 16.97 26.22 -6.09
N ASN A 240 16.27 27.24 -6.62
CA ASN A 240 15.07 27.10 -7.47
C ASN A 240 14.07 26.06 -6.93
N TYR A 241 13.15 26.51 -6.09
CA TYR A 241 12.21 25.64 -5.37
C TYR A 241 10.79 25.69 -5.96
N MET A 242 10.20 24.52 -6.19
CA MET A 242 8.79 24.38 -6.55
C MET A 242 8.10 23.36 -5.66
N ASN A 243 6.90 23.69 -5.18
CA ASN A 243 5.99 22.74 -4.55
C ASN A 243 4.76 22.49 -5.44
N ILE A 244 4.33 21.24 -5.53
CA ILE A 244 3.13 20.80 -6.25
C ILE A 244 2.23 20.07 -5.25
N ILE A 245 0.95 20.46 -5.14
CA ILE A 245 0.01 19.82 -4.21
C ILE A 245 -1.39 19.70 -4.83
N GLY A 246 -2.12 18.64 -4.48
CA GLY A 246 -3.56 18.51 -4.75
C GLY A 246 -4.45 19.35 -3.82
N ASP A 247 -5.50 19.98 -4.35
CA ASP A 247 -6.47 20.72 -3.50
C ASP A 247 -7.41 19.81 -2.68
N LYS A 248 -7.36 18.48 -2.94
CA LYS A 248 -8.02 17.42 -2.16
C LYS A 248 -7.00 16.48 -1.51
N ASP A 249 -5.77 16.94 -1.33
CA ASP A 249 -4.77 16.19 -0.57
C ASP A 249 -5.30 15.91 0.85
N GLN A 250 -5.34 14.62 1.20
CA GLN A 250 -5.85 14.13 2.48
C GLN A 250 -4.77 14.03 3.54
N ALA A 251 -3.49 14.08 3.14
CA ALA A 251 -2.35 14.01 4.03
C ALA A 251 -1.89 15.41 4.47
N PHE A 252 -1.98 16.41 3.57
CA PHE A 252 -1.45 17.75 3.80
C PHE A 252 -2.44 18.83 3.34
N SER A 253 -2.52 19.96 4.05
CA SER A 253 -3.37 21.07 3.64
C SER A 253 -2.72 21.92 2.56
N LEU A 254 -3.58 22.63 1.84
CA LEU A 254 -3.13 23.69 0.95
C LEU A 254 -2.40 24.81 1.71
N ASN A 255 -2.83 25.10 2.95
CA ASN A 255 -2.19 26.10 3.82
C ASN A 255 -0.70 25.77 4.05
N SER A 256 -0.40 24.51 4.36
CA SER A 256 0.96 24.09 4.63
C SER A 256 1.86 24.17 3.39
N ALA A 257 1.31 23.92 2.21
CA ALA A 257 2.03 24.12 0.95
C ALA A 257 2.33 25.60 0.67
N TYR A 258 1.42 26.52 1.01
CA TYR A 258 1.66 27.97 0.95
C TYR A 258 2.77 28.39 1.92
N GLU A 259 2.72 27.91 3.16
CA GLU A 259 3.77 28.14 4.16
C GLU A 259 5.13 27.67 3.66
N LEU A 260 5.20 26.44 3.14
CA LEU A 260 6.44 25.85 2.65
C LEU A 260 7.07 26.66 1.52
N VAL A 261 6.28 27.09 0.53
CA VAL A 261 6.80 27.92 -0.57
C VAL A 261 7.19 29.31 -0.06
N TYR A 262 6.36 29.95 0.77
CA TYR A 262 6.65 31.26 1.32
C TYR A 262 7.92 31.25 2.17
N GLY A 263 8.05 30.34 3.12
CA GLY A 263 9.27 30.25 3.95
C GLY A 263 10.47 29.62 3.25
N SER A 264 10.39 29.30 1.95
CA SER A 264 11.57 28.93 1.14
C SER A 264 12.35 30.15 0.61
N SER A 265 11.96 31.38 0.98
CA SER A 265 12.63 32.63 0.62
C SER A 265 12.48 33.69 1.73
N SER A 266 13.26 34.77 1.67
CA SER A 266 13.18 35.84 2.66
C SER A 266 11.91 36.71 2.51
N PRO A 267 11.45 37.38 3.58
CA PRO A 267 10.39 38.39 3.48
C PRO A 267 10.72 39.52 2.49
N ALA A 268 12.00 39.90 2.38
CA ALA A 268 12.46 40.93 1.44
C ALA A 268 12.28 40.49 -0.02
N PHE A 269 12.57 39.22 -0.33
CA PHE A 269 12.28 38.63 -1.63
C PHE A 269 10.79 38.74 -1.97
N TRP A 270 9.90 38.31 -1.07
CA TRP A 270 8.45 38.33 -1.33
C TRP A 270 7.90 39.73 -1.48
N SER A 271 8.33 40.67 -0.63
CA SER A 271 7.94 42.07 -0.75
C SER A 271 8.34 42.66 -2.11
N ALA A 272 9.55 42.34 -2.61
CA ALA A 272 10.00 42.74 -3.95
C ALA A 272 9.19 42.08 -5.09
N GLN A 273 8.51 40.97 -4.82
CA GLN A 273 7.58 40.32 -5.76
C GLN A 273 6.12 40.80 -5.62
N GLY A 274 5.85 41.74 -4.69
CA GLY A 274 4.51 42.23 -4.39
C GLY A 274 3.65 41.24 -3.60
N VAL A 275 4.28 40.41 -2.76
CA VAL A 275 3.62 39.42 -1.89
C VAL A 275 4.01 39.73 -0.44
N ASN A 276 3.04 40.14 0.38
CA ASN A 276 3.28 40.51 1.78
C ASN A 276 3.10 39.34 2.75
N ASN A 277 2.27 38.37 2.39
CA ASN A 277 1.99 37.17 3.18
C ASN A 277 1.79 35.96 2.27
N LYS A 278 1.80 34.75 2.84
CA LYS A 278 1.68 33.48 2.11
C LYS A 278 0.39 33.35 1.30
N ASP A 279 -0.71 33.96 1.75
CA ASP A 279 -2.04 33.85 1.13
C ASP A 279 -2.14 34.66 -0.18
N GLU A 280 -1.21 35.60 -0.39
CA GLU A 280 -1.09 36.38 -1.64
C GLU A 280 -0.30 35.65 -2.75
N ILE A 281 0.23 34.45 -2.48
CA ILE A 281 0.87 33.63 -3.50
C ILE A 281 -0.18 33.16 -4.51
N VAL A 282 0.06 33.41 -5.79
CA VAL A 282 -0.82 32.96 -6.88
C VAL A 282 -0.33 31.62 -7.41
N GLY A 283 -1.16 30.58 -7.28
CA GLY A 283 -0.88 29.26 -7.83
C GLY A 283 -0.53 29.30 -9.33
N GLY A 284 0.52 28.58 -9.71
CA GLY A 284 1.01 28.51 -11.09
C GLY A 284 1.92 29.66 -11.52
N LYS A 285 2.01 30.76 -10.74
CA LYS A 285 2.92 31.88 -11.01
C LYS A 285 4.35 31.54 -10.56
N THR A 286 5.33 31.82 -11.42
CA THR A 286 6.74 31.78 -11.04
C THR A 286 7.17 33.14 -10.50
N TYR A 287 7.78 33.12 -9.33
CA TYR A 287 8.38 34.28 -8.67
C TYR A 287 9.91 34.19 -8.74
N GLY A 288 10.61 35.32 -8.71
CA GLY A 288 12.08 35.34 -8.80
C GLY A 288 12.62 34.99 -10.19
N ARG A 289 13.87 34.51 -10.26
CA ARG A 289 14.56 34.16 -11.51
C ARG A 289 15.26 32.81 -11.39
N PHE A 290 15.44 32.12 -12.52
CA PHE A 290 16.18 30.84 -12.61
C PHE A 290 17.71 31.02 -12.48
N ASN A 291 18.12 31.74 -11.45
CA ASN A 291 19.50 31.92 -10.98
C ASN A 291 19.66 31.46 -9.52
N GLY A 292 18.70 30.67 -9.03
CA GLY A 292 18.62 30.17 -7.66
C GLY A 292 17.45 30.70 -6.86
N THR A 293 16.87 31.81 -7.30
CA THR A 293 15.80 32.53 -6.57
C THR A 293 14.40 32.15 -7.00
N ALA A 294 14.22 31.29 -8.01
CA ALA A 294 12.90 30.96 -8.52
C ALA A 294 12.06 30.25 -7.45
N ARG A 295 10.81 30.67 -7.27
CA ARG A 295 9.82 30.03 -6.38
C ARG A 295 8.49 29.81 -7.10
N LYS A 296 7.84 28.69 -6.85
CA LYS A 296 6.53 28.36 -7.44
C LYS A 296 5.71 27.42 -6.58
N LEU A 297 4.42 27.70 -6.45
CA LEU A 297 3.41 26.76 -5.97
C LEU A 297 2.53 26.33 -7.13
N VAL A 298 2.27 25.03 -7.27
CA VAL A 298 1.29 24.47 -8.23
C VAL A 298 0.20 23.77 -7.45
N VAL A 299 -1.06 24.14 -7.71
CA VAL A 299 -2.23 23.51 -7.10
C VAL A 299 -2.97 22.71 -8.16
N LEU A 300 -3.18 21.42 -7.90
CA LEU A 300 -3.86 20.48 -8.80
C LEU A 300 -5.33 20.34 -8.39
N PRO A 301 -6.30 20.77 -9.22
CA PRO A 301 -7.71 20.74 -8.86
C PRO A 301 -8.29 19.32 -8.91
N GLY A 302 -9.03 18.93 -7.86
CA GLY A 302 -9.69 17.64 -7.71
C GLY A 302 -8.76 16.46 -7.39
N ILE A 303 -7.48 16.72 -7.10
CA ILE A 303 -6.46 15.67 -6.96
C ILE A 303 -6.15 15.45 -5.48
N GLY A 304 -6.03 14.17 -5.10
CA GLY A 304 -5.63 13.74 -3.76
C GLY A 304 -4.18 13.24 -3.69
N HIS A 305 -3.72 12.98 -2.46
CA HIS A 305 -2.30 12.81 -2.12
C HIS A 305 -1.58 11.70 -2.90
N ILE A 306 -2.23 10.55 -3.09
CA ILE A 306 -1.56 9.34 -3.62
C ILE A 306 -1.19 9.51 -5.11
N ILE A 307 -2.01 10.22 -5.87
CA ILE A 307 -1.96 10.25 -7.34
C ILE A 307 -1.38 11.54 -7.91
N GLU A 308 -1.12 12.55 -7.09
CA GLU A 308 -0.61 13.86 -7.54
C GLU A 308 0.74 13.76 -8.28
N GLY A 309 1.63 12.86 -7.84
CA GLY A 309 2.90 12.57 -8.49
C GLY A 309 2.79 11.85 -9.83
N GLN A 310 1.60 11.37 -10.19
CA GLN A 310 1.31 10.62 -11.41
C GLN A 310 0.48 11.42 -12.43
N GLN A 311 0.21 12.70 -12.14
CA GLN A 311 -0.57 13.55 -13.04
C GLN A 311 0.27 14.11 -14.18
N LYS A 312 -0.31 14.17 -15.39
CA LYS A 312 0.31 14.84 -16.55
C LYS A 312 0.74 16.27 -16.24
N THR A 313 -0.10 17.02 -15.52
CA THR A 313 0.21 18.40 -15.11
C THR A 313 1.48 18.45 -14.27
N THR A 314 1.63 17.53 -13.31
CA THR A 314 2.85 17.39 -12.50
C THR A 314 4.06 17.13 -13.38
N PHE A 315 3.93 16.27 -14.39
CA PHE A 315 5.04 15.94 -15.29
C PHE A 315 5.50 17.19 -16.05
N VAL A 316 4.55 17.95 -16.60
CA VAL A 316 4.83 19.18 -17.35
C VAL A 316 5.47 20.24 -16.46
N GLN A 317 4.96 20.43 -15.25
CA GLN A 317 5.54 21.40 -14.32
C GLN A 317 6.96 20.98 -13.91
N ALA A 318 7.18 19.71 -13.57
CA ALA A 318 8.48 19.20 -13.15
C ALA A 318 9.54 19.29 -14.25
N ILE A 319 9.19 18.91 -15.48
CA ILE A 319 10.08 18.99 -16.65
C ILE A 319 10.41 20.45 -16.96
N ASN A 320 9.39 21.31 -17.11
CA ASN A 320 9.61 22.72 -17.42
C ASN A 320 10.42 23.42 -16.32
N TRP A 321 10.17 23.11 -15.04
CA TRP A 321 10.93 23.68 -13.93
C TRP A 321 12.40 23.29 -13.97
N THR A 322 12.66 22.01 -14.21
CA THR A 322 14.02 21.47 -14.30
C THR A 322 14.78 22.09 -15.49
N GLU A 323 14.16 22.14 -16.66
CA GLU A 323 14.79 22.67 -17.88
C GLU A 323 15.11 24.15 -17.81
N ASN A 324 14.22 24.95 -17.21
CA ASN A 324 14.49 26.37 -16.98
C ASN A 324 15.60 26.56 -15.94
N SER A 325 15.58 25.77 -14.86
CA SER A 325 16.58 25.85 -13.79
C SER A 325 17.99 25.51 -14.25
N MET A 326 18.10 24.56 -15.19
CA MET A 326 19.35 24.14 -15.82
C MET A 326 19.68 24.90 -17.11
N LYS A 327 18.84 25.88 -17.50
CA LYS A 327 19.00 26.70 -18.71
C LYS A 327 19.09 25.87 -20.01
N LEU A 328 18.41 24.74 -20.08
CA LEU A 328 18.50 23.80 -21.19
C LEU A 328 17.82 24.31 -22.47
N LYS A 329 16.88 25.25 -22.37
CA LYS A 329 16.12 25.76 -23.52
C LYS A 329 16.98 26.50 -24.56
N THR A 330 18.18 26.93 -24.18
CA THR A 330 19.13 27.59 -25.08
C THR A 330 20.19 26.65 -25.64
N GLU A 331 20.18 25.37 -25.23
CA GLU A 331 21.14 24.37 -25.69
C GLU A 331 20.80 23.88 -27.10
N SER A 332 21.83 23.58 -27.89
CA SER A 332 21.67 23.07 -29.27
C SER A 332 20.92 21.73 -29.32
N GLY A 333 21.01 20.94 -28.26
CA GLY A 333 20.33 19.67 -28.07
C GLY A 333 18.95 19.75 -27.41
N TYR A 334 18.33 20.93 -27.28
CA TYR A 334 17.02 21.02 -26.65
C TYR A 334 15.93 20.33 -27.52
N PRO A 335 15.17 19.34 -27.00
CA PRO A 335 14.18 18.60 -27.79
C PRO A 335 12.89 19.39 -28.11
N GLY A 336 12.84 20.68 -27.74
CA GLY A 336 11.67 21.53 -27.88
C GLY A 336 10.70 21.43 -26.70
N GLU A 337 9.68 22.29 -26.69
CA GLU A 337 8.65 22.30 -25.64
C GLU A 337 7.90 20.96 -25.57
N LEU A 338 7.49 20.58 -24.36
CA LEU A 338 6.76 19.33 -24.13
C LEU A 338 5.31 19.42 -24.63
N ASP A 339 4.93 18.54 -25.57
CA ASP A 339 3.54 18.38 -25.99
C ASP A 339 2.78 17.47 -25.03
N LEU A 340 1.79 18.04 -24.34
CA LEU A 340 0.88 17.35 -23.42
C LEU A 340 0.21 16.11 -24.02
N ASN A 341 -0.06 16.12 -25.34
CA ASN A 341 -0.74 15.01 -26.02
C ASN A 341 0.17 13.80 -26.22
N THR A 342 1.49 13.98 -26.12
CA THR A 342 2.47 12.90 -26.23
C THR A 342 2.69 12.16 -24.92
N ILE A 343 2.27 12.74 -23.79
CA ILE A 343 2.36 12.09 -22.47
C ILE A 343 1.30 10.99 -22.41
N THR A 344 1.78 9.76 -22.29
CA THR A 344 0.94 8.55 -22.34
C THR A 344 0.66 7.96 -20.96
N GLU A 345 1.04 8.68 -19.90
CA GLU A 345 0.91 8.20 -18.52
C GLU A 345 -0.53 7.85 -18.14
N ASP A 346 -1.52 8.69 -18.47
CA ASP A 346 -2.92 8.38 -18.18
C ASP A 346 -3.34 7.03 -18.77
N ILE A 347 -2.87 6.73 -19.99
CA ILE A 347 -3.16 5.46 -20.66
C ILE A 347 -2.45 4.32 -19.92
N ARG A 348 -1.18 4.50 -19.52
CA ARG A 348 -0.44 3.52 -18.72
C ARG A 348 -1.15 3.23 -17.40
N VAL A 349 -1.60 4.26 -16.68
CA VAL A 349 -2.27 4.14 -15.38
C VAL A 349 -3.60 3.40 -15.49
N LEU A 350 -4.31 3.47 -16.64
CA LEU A 350 -5.53 2.68 -16.87
C LEU A 350 -5.30 1.15 -16.83
N SER A 351 -4.08 0.67 -17.07
CA SER A 351 -3.79 -0.77 -17.00
C SER A 351 -4.12 -1.38 -15.65
N ILE A 352 -3.79 -0.67 -14.55
CA ILE A 352 -3.97 -1.13 -13.18
C ILE A 352 -5.45 -1.38 -12.84
N PRO A 353 -6.35 -0.37 -12.90
CA PRO A 353 -7.76 -0.57 -12.54
C PRO A 353 -8.44 -1.56 -13.48
N LEU A 354 -8.10 -1.59 -14.77
CA LEU A 354 -8.66 -2.55 -15.72
C LEU A 354 -8.29 -4.00 -15.36
N MET A 355 -7.02 -4.25 -15.01
CA MET A 355 -6.58 -5.58 -14.58
C MET A 355 -7.15 -5.96 -13.22
N VAL A 356 -7.19 -5.06 -12.24
CA VAL A 356 -7.79 -5.31 -10.92
C VAL A 356 -9.28 -5.65 -11.06
N ILE A 357 -10.05 -4.80 -11.74
CA ILE A 357 -11.49 -5.00 -11.96
C ILE A 357 -11.71 -6.30 -12.74
N GLY A 358 -10.95 -6.52 -13.82
CA GLY A 358 -11.02 -7.72 -14.64
C GLY A 358 -10.77 -8.99 -13.83
N SER A 359 -9.70 -9.02 -13.02
CA SER A 359 -9.35 -10.13 -12.14
C SER A 359 -10.42 -10.39 -11.07
N LEU A 360 -10.95 -9.35 -10.42
CA LEU A 360 -11.99 -9.47 -9.40
C LEU A 360 -13.30 -10.00 -9.99
N ILE A 361 -13.72 -9.48 -11.15
CA ILE A 361 -14.92 -9.98 -11.84
C ILE A 361 -14.71 -11.44 -12.28
N MET A 362 -13.51 -11.79 -12.77
CA MET A 362 -13.16 -13.15 -13.22
C MET A 362 -13.19 -14.20 -12.09
N LEU A 363 -13.05 -13.83 -10.82
CA LEU A 363 -13.13 -14.78 -9.71
C LEU A 363 -14.45 -15.57 -9.68
N LEU A 364 -15.57 -14.90 -9.91
CA LEU A 364 -16.90 -15.52 -9.84
C LEU A 364 -17.15 -16.57 -10.95
N PRO A 365 -16.88 -16.32 -12.24
CA PRO A 365 -16.96 -17.36 -13.25
C PRO A 365 -15.87 -18.43 -13.07
N LEU A 366 -14.64 -18.06 -12.72
CA LEU A 366 -13.52 -19.00 -12.58
C LEU A 366 -13.79 -20.06 -11.49
N THR A 367 -14.32 -19.63 -10.34
CA THR A 367 -14.77 -20.53 -9.27
C THR A 367 -15.88 -21.51 -9.73
N ILE A 368 -16.72 -21.12 -10.69
CA ILE A 368 -17.74 -22.02 -11.25
C ILE A 368 -17.10 -23.04 -12.19
N TYR A 369 -16.28 -22.59 -13.14
CA TYR A 369 -15.69 -23.47 -14.16
C TYR A 369 -14.70 -24.46 -13.55
N ILE A 370 -13.77 -23.97 -12.72
CA ILE A 370 -12.77 -24.81 -12.05
C ILE A 370 -13.42 -25.63 -10.94
N GLY A 371 -14.35 -25.04 -10.19
CA GLY A 371 -15.06 -25.75 -9.13
C GLY A 371 -15.85 -26.96 -9.67
N ASN A 372 -16.39 -26.88 -10.89
CA ASN A 372 -17.03 -28.04 -11.54
C ASN A 372 -16.03 -29.11 -11.98
N TRP A 373 -14.81 -28.72 -12.39
CA TRP A 373 -13.76 -29.65 -12.80
C TRP A 373 -13.12 -30.37 -11.60
N LEU A 374 -12.89 -29.66 -10.49
CA LEU A 374 -12.26 -30.19 -9.28
C LEU A 374 -13.25 -30.76 -8.25
N LYS A 375 -14.56 -30.64 -8.50
CA LYS A 375 -15.62 -31.10 -7.59
C LYS A 375 -15.46 -32.59 -7.27
N SER A 376 -15.24 -32.92 -6.00
CA SER A 376 -15.39 -34.30 -5.55
C SER A 376 -16.87 -34.68 -5.63
N LYS A 377 -17.22 -35.77 -6.32
CA LYS A 377 -18.61 -36.30 -6.36
C LYS A 377 -19.05 -36.93 -5.03
N GLU A 378 -18.16 -37.01 -4.05
CA GLU A 378 -18.31 -37.87 -2.87
C GLU A 378 -18.91 -37.19 -1.63
N ASN A 379 -19.04 -35.85 -1.61
CA ASN A 379 -19.58 -35.12 -0.46
C ASN A 379 -21.09 -34.90 -0.63
N LYS A 380 -21.91 -35.81 -0.11
CA LYS A 380 -23.32 -35.50 0.18
C LYS A 380 -23.39 -34.70 1.48
N ALA A 381 -24.27 -33.72 1.54
CA ALA A 381 -24.61 -33.05 2.80
C ALA A 381 -25.12 -34.12 3.80
N PRO A 382 -24.74 -34.07 5.09
CA PRO A 382 -25.15 -35.08 6.05
C PRO A 382 -26.68 -35.11 6.16
N GLU A 383 -27.28 -36.28 5.91
CA GLU A 383 -28.73 -36.50 5.91
C GLU A 383 -29.33 -36.54 7.32
N ASN A 384 -28.50 -36.70 8.37
CA ASN A 384 -28.95 -37.17 9.70
C ASN A 384 -28.86 -36.15 10.86
N SER A 385 -28.65 -34.85 10.62
CA SER A 385 -28.64 -33.88 11.72
C SER A 385 -30.05 -33.50 12.15
N LYS A 386 -30.34 -33.54 13.47
CA LYS A 386 -31.66 -33.16 14.00
C LYS A 386 -32.04 -31.72 13.67
N GLU A 387 -33.31 -31.50 13.36
CA GLU A 387 -33.92 -30.20 13.06
C GLU A 387 -33.67 -29.18 14.19
N VAL A 388 -33.20 -27.98 13.84
CA VAL A 388 -33.01 -26.87 14.78
C VAL A 388 -34.05 -25.79 14.49
N LYS A 389 -34.98 -25.59 15.42
CA LYS A 389 -36.00 -24.51 15.33
C LYS A 389 -35.34 -23.14 15.17
N SER A 390 -35.95 -22.26 14.36
CA SER A 390 -35.45 -20.91 14.03
C SER A 390 -34.98 -20.10 15.24
N LYS A 391 -35.79 -20.02 16.31
CA LYS A 391 -35.43 -19.28 17.54
C LYS A 391 -34.14 -19.80 18.19
N LYS A 392 -33.94 -21.14 18.21
CA LYS A 392 -32.72 -21.75 18.76
C LYS A 392 -31.52 -21.51 17.86
N MET A 393 -31.71 -21.52 16.54
CA MET A 393 -30.65 -21.20 15.57
C MET A 393 -30.12 -19.77 15.75
N TRP A 394 -31.00 -18.77 15.83
CA TRP A 394 -30.58 -17.38 16.04
C TRP A 394 -29.91 -17.17 17.40
N MET A 395 -30.40 -17.84 18.45
CA MET A 395 -29.73 -17.83 19.76
C MET A 395 -28.32 -18.45 19.69
N MET A 396 -28.13 -19.50 18.90
CA MET A 396 -26.80 -20.08 18.67
C MET A 396 -25.89 -19.11 17.92
N PHE A 397 -26.38 -18.41 16.89
CA PHE A 397 -25.60 -17.40 16.18
C PHE A 397 -25.20 -16.24 17.08
N LEU A 398 -26.09 -15.81 17.98
CA LEU A 398 -25.78 -14.82 19.00
C LEU A 398 -24.67 -15.32 19.94
N ILE A 399 -24.76 -16.57 20.42
CA ILE A 399 -23.72 -17.18 21.28
C ILE A 399 -22.37 -17.22 20.54
N TYR A 400 -22.33 -17.64 19.28
CA TYR A 400 -21.08 -17.67 18.51
C TYR A 400 -20.51 -16.27 18.33
N GLY A 401 -21.35 -15.30 17.96
CA GLY A 401 -20.94 -13.91 17.78
C GLY A 401 -20.39 -13.30 19.06
N LEU A 402 -21.12 -13.44 20.18
CA LEU A 402 -20.68 -12.96 21.49
C LEU A 402 -19.39 -13.65 21.96
N SER A 403 -19.23 -14.95 21.71
CA SER A 403 -18.01 -15.66 22.08
C SER A 403 -16.80 -15.18 21.27
N PHE A 404 -16.97 -14.98 19.96
CA PHE A 404 -15.91 -14.49 19.08
C PHE A 404 -15.49 -13.06 19.40
N VAL A 405 -16.46 -12.17 19.57
CA VAL A 405 -16.23 -10.77 19.97
C VAL A 405 -15.65 -10.72 21.38
N GLY A 406 -16.14 -11.55 22.32
CA GLY A 406 -15.60 -11.65 23.67
C GLY A 406 -14.13 -12.06 23.69
N VAL A 407 -13.75 -13.07 22.91
CA VAL A 407 -12.34 -13.48 22.74
C VAL A 407 -11.50 -12.36 22.12
N SER A 408 -12.09 -11.56 21.23
CA SER A 408 -11.42 -10.40 20.60
C SER A 408 -10.96 -9.38 21.63
N PHE A 409 -11.76 -9.11 22.68
CA PHE A 409 -11.36 -8.21 23.76
C PHE A 409 -10.18 -8.73 24.60
N LEU A 410 -9.97 -10.06 24.63
CA LEU A 410 -8.88 -10.66 25.40
C LEU A 410 -7.57 -10.72 24.63
N ALA A 411 -7.61 -10.77 23.29
CA ALA A 411 -6.43 -10.98 22.47
C ALA A 411 -5.39 -9.86 22.61
N ALA A 412 -5.80 -8.59 22.51
CA ALA A 412 -4.87 -7.47 22.61
C ALA A 412 -4.18 -7.33 23.98
N PRO A 413 -4.89 -7.41 25.14
CA PRO A 413 -4.25 -7.44 26.45
C PRO A 413 -3.26 -8.59 26.61
N ILE A 414 -3.58 -9.79 26.09
CA ILE A 414 -2.67 -10.95 26.15
C ILE A 414 -1.42 -10.68 25.31
N ILE A 415 -1.58 -10.19 24.08
CA ILE A 415 -0.45 -9.86 23.20
C ILE A 415 0.50 -8.88 23.87
N HIS A 416 -0.04 -7.83 24.51
CA HIS A 416 0.75 -6.84 25.22
C HIS A 416 1.42 -7.44 26.47
N ALA A 417 0.66 -8.08 27.36
CA ALA A 417 1.17 -8.63 28.63
C ALA A 417 2.25 -9.71 28.46
N THR A 418 2.22 -10.43 27.33
CA THR A 418 3.20 -11.49 27.03
C THR A 418 4.37 -11.01 26.18
N GLY A 419 4.32 -9.77 25.66
CA GLY A 419 5.31 -9.27 24.71
C GLY A 419 5.36 -10.04 23.39
N LEU A 420 4.27 -10.75 23.01
CA LEU A 420 4.24 -11.63 21.83
C LEU A 420 4.58 -10.90 20.51
N VAL A 421 4.35 -9.60 20.43
CA VAL A 421 4.72 -8.81 19.23
C VAL A 421 6.23 -8.83 18.98
N ASN A 422 7.03 -8.90 20.05
CA ASN A 422 8.50 -8.94 19.96
C ASN A 422 9.02 -10.31 19.49
N LEU A 423 8.17 -11.34 19.50
CA LEU A 423 8.54 -12.72 19.15
C LEU A 423 8.27 -13.06 17.68
N MET A 424 7.65 -12.17 16.91
CA MET A 424 7.44 -12.37 15.48
C MET A 424 8.57 -11.72 14.67
N PRO A 425 9.55 -12.50 14.18
CA PRO A 425 10.52 -11.99 13.23
C PRO A 425 9.78 -11.87 11.90
N THR A 426 9.21 -10.71 11.61
CA THR A 426 8.80 -10.44 10.24
C THR A 426 9.40 -9.13 9.80
N ASP A 427 9.77 -9.11 8.52
CA ASP A 427 10.24 -7.92 7.87
C ASP A 427 9.13 -6.88 7.69
N PHE A 428 7.89 -7.10 8.15
CA PHE A 428 6.74 -6.29 7.74
C PHE A 428 5.85 -5.92 8.94
N LEU A 429 6.01 -4.68 9.41
CA LEU A 429 5.29 -4.10 10.53
C LEU A 429 3.77 -4.32 10.54
N ALA A 430 3.09 -3.85 9.48
CA ALA A 430 1.63 -3.93 9.40
C ALA A 430 1.14 -5.38 9.21
N SER A 431 2.02 -6.29 8.82
CA SER A 431 1.70 -7.72 8.74
C SER A 431 1.63 -8.36 10.14
N ASN A 432 2.45 -7.93 11.10
CA ASN A 432 2.38 -8.39 12.49
C ASN A 432 1.16 -7.84 13.21
N ILE A 433 0.83 -6.56 12.98
CA ILE A 433 -0.37 -5.92 13.55
C ILE A 433 -1.64 -6.66 13.14
N ILE A 434 -1.66 -7.36 12.01
CA ILE A 434 -2.83 -8.12 11.55
C ILE A 434 -2.70 -9.61 11.85
N SER A 435 -1.58 -10.23 11.46
CA SER A 435 -1.43 -11.70 11.51
C SER A 435 -1.29 -12.25 12.94
N LEU A 436 -0.61 -11.53 13.84
CA LEU A 436 -0.46 -11.98 15.23
C LEU A 436 -1.79 -11.91 16.00
N PRO A 437 -2.53 -10.78 15.99
CA PRO A 437 -3.91 -10.73 16.47
C PRO A 437 -4.80 -11.86 15.98
N LEU A 438 -4.77 -12.12 14.68
CA LEU A 438 -5.53 -13.21 14.07
C LEU A 438 -5.15 -14.56 14.65
N LEU A 439 -3.84 -14.86 14.76
CA LEU A 439 -3.36 -16.11 15.33
C LEU A 439 -3.77 -16.26 16.80
N VAL A 440 -3.53 -15.24 17.63
CA VAL A 440 -3.88 -15.29 19.06
C VAL A 440 -5.38 -15.45 19.24
N GLN A 441 -6.19 -14.69 18.53
CA GLN A 441 -7.65 -14.85 18.54
C GLN A 441 -8.06 -16.25 18.11
N GLY A 442 -7.48 -16.79 17.03
CA GLY A 442 -7.68 -18.17 16.58
C GLY A 442 -7.40 -19.18 17.69
N LEU A 443 -6.21 -19.12 18.30
CA LEU A 443 -5.83 -20.04 19.37
C LEU A 443 -6.77 -19.95 20.59
N LEU A 444 -7.16 -18.74 20.99
CA LEU A 444 -8.12 -18.52 22.07
C LEU A 444 -9.54 -19.02 21.74
N MET A 445 -9.89 -19.11 20.45
CA MET A 445 -11.16 -19.70 20.01
C MET A 445 -11.17 -21.23 20.07
N VAL A 446 -10.02 -21.92 20.16
CA VAL A 446 -9.98 -23.39 20.18
C VAL A 446 -10.78 -23.98 21.34
N PRO A 447 -10.57 -23.58 22.61
CA PRO A 447 -11.37 -24.08 23.73
C PRO A 447 -12.87 -23.80 23.56
N VAL A 448 -13.22 -22.61 23.04
CA VAL A 448 -14.61 -22.22 22.77
C VAL A 448 -15.24 -23.17 21.76
N LEU A 449 -14.56 -23.48 20.66
CA LEU A 449 -15.06 -24.41 19.65
C LEU A 449 -15.17 -25.84 20.15
N ILE A 450 -14.26 -26.29 21.02
CA ILE A 450 -14.36 -27.62 21.65
C ILE A 450 -15.63 -27.69 22.51
N VAL A 451 -15.89 -26.68 23.33
CA VAL A 451 -17.09 -26.61 24.20
C VAL A 451 -18.36 -26.53 23.37
N LEU A 452 -18.41 -25.62 22.39
CA LEU A 452 -19.57 -25.47 21.51
C LEU A 452 -19.84 -26.74 20.70
N GLY A 453 -18.78 -27.34 20.14
CA GLY A 453 -18.84 -28.61 19.41
C GLY A 453 -19.33 -29.77 20.29
N TYR A 454 -18.87 -29.85 21.54
CA TYR A 454 -19.35 -30.84 22.51
C TYR A 454 -20.84 -30.65 22.83
N ILE A 455 -21.25 -29.41 23.14
CA ILE A 455 -22.65 -29.07 23.43
C ILE A 455 -23.54 -29.42 22.23
N GLU A 456 -23.08 -29.14 21.02
CA GLU A 456 -23.82 -29.41 19.80
C GLU A 456 -23.91 -30.88 19.45
N ASN A 457 -22.82 -31.62 19.61
CA ASN A 457 -22.84 -33.06 19.43
C ASN A 457 -23.84 -33.69 20.42
N LYS A 458 -23.80 -33.29 21.69
CA LYS A 458 -24.71 -33.81 22.73
C LYS A 458 -26.18 -33.45 22.47
N LYS A 459 -26.47 -32.21 22.03
CA LYS A 459 -27.85 -31.73 21.84
C LYS A 459 -28.44 -32.08 20.47
N PHE A 460 -27.63 -32.09 19.42
CA PHE A 460 -28.09 -32.15 18.03
C PHE A 460 -27.46 -33.28 17.20
N ASN A 461 -26.55 -34.09 17.79
CA ASN A 461 -25.85 -35.20 17.14
C ASN A 461 -25.05 -34.75 15.89
N ILE A 462 -24.45 -33.57 15.96
CA ILE A 462 -23.66 -32.98 14.87
C ILE A 462 -22.26 -33.59 14.88
N LYS A 463 -21.84 -34.17 13.74
CA LYS A 463 -20.51 -34.79 13.55
C LYS A 463 -19.51 -33.81 12.92
N LEU A 464 -18.22 -34.12 13.02
CA LEU A 464 -17.14 -33.34 12.36
C LEU A 464 -17.33 -33.17 10.83
N ASN A 465 -17.90 -34.18 10.15
CA ASN A 465 -18.21 -34.06 8.72
C ASN A 465 -19.29 -32.99 8.45
N ASP A 466 -20.14 -32.69 9.44
CA ASP A 466 -21.25 -31.75 9.32
C ASP A 466 -20.79 -30.30 9.40
N ILE A 467 -19.57 -30.08 9.91
CA ILE A 467 -18.91 -28.77 9.96
C ILE A 467 -17.88 -28.59 8.83
N GLY A 468 -17.87 -29.49 7.84
CA GLY A 468 -17.09 -29.35 6.61
C GLY A 468 -15.65 -29.89 6.66
N LEU A 469 -15.29 -30.62 7.73
CA LEU A 469 -14.04 -31.39 7.81
C LEU A 469 -14.26 -32.78 7.21
N VAL A 470 -13.86 -32.96 5.95
CA VAL A 470 -14.03 -34.23 5.22
C VAL A 470 -12.95 -35.22 5.67
N LYS A 471 -13.34 -36.41 6.14
CA LYS A 471 -12.40 -37.48 6.55
C LYS A 471 -11.51 -38.06 5.44
N LYS A 472 -11.72 -37.67 4.16
CA LYS A 472 -11.01 -38.25 3.01
C LYS A 472 -9.88 -37.33 2.52
N PRO A 473 -8.60 -37.72 2.66
CA PRO A 473 -7.45 -36.91 2.25
C PRO A 473 -7.48 -36.46 0.79
N LYS A 474 -7.89 -37.35 -0.14
CA LYS A 474 -7.98 -37.03 -1.59
C LYS A 474 -8.96 -35.90 -1.91
N SER A 475 -10.06 -35.78 -1.15
CA SER A 475 -11.05 -34.71 -1.34
C SER A 475 -10.51 -33.37 -0.84
N ASN A 476 -9.84 -33.39 0.32
CA ASN A 476 -9.17 -32.20 0.87
C ASN A 476 -8.06 -31.70 -0.05
N MET A 477 -7.25 -32.60 -0.63
CA MET A 477 -6.19 -32.23 -1.56
C MET A 477 -6.73 -31.56 -2.84
N LYS A 478 -7.81 -32.08 -3.44
CA LYS A 478 -8.44 -31.43 -4.61
C LYS A 478 -8.97 -30.03 -4.29
N ASN A 479 -9.57 -29.87 -3.12
CA ASN A 479 -10.08 -28.60 -2.64
C ASN A 479 -8.96 -27.60 -2.28
N ALA A 480 -7.82 -28.09 -1.80
CA ALA A 480 -6.62 -27.29 -1.60
C ALA A 480 -6.04 -26.79 -2.94
N LEU A 481 -5.89 -27.69 -3.92
CA LEU A 481 -5.45 -27.31 -5.28
C LEU A 481 -6.39 -26.29 -5.93
N TYR A 482 -7.70 -26.43 -5.70
CA TYR A 482 -8.69 -25.47 -6.15
C TYR A 482 -8.46 -24.07 -5.56
N ALA A 483 -8.24 -23.97 -4.24
CA ALA A 483 -7.95 -22.71 -3.57
C ALA A 483 -6.63 -22.08 -4.06
N ILE A 484 -5.58 -22.89 -4.18
CA ILE A 484 -4.27 -22.47 -4.69
C ILE A 484 -4.40 -21.89 -6.09
N PHE A 485 -5.12 -22.56 -7.00
CA PHE A 485 -5.27 -22.06 -8.37
C PHE A 485 -5.99 -20.70 -8.42
N LEU A 486 -7.04 -20.52 -7.62
CA LEU A 486 -7.76 -19.23 -7.56
C LEU A 486 -6.85 -18.10 -7.09
N VAL A 487 -6.00 -18.36 -6.09
CA VAL A 487 -5.04 -17.36 -5.63
C VAL A 487 -3.93 -17.15 -6.63
N LEU A 488 -3.39 -18.21 -7.26
CA LEU A 488 -2.37 -18.07 -8.31
C LEU A 488 -2.87 -17.23 -9.49
N PHE A 489 -4.13 -17.38 -9.88
CA PHE A 489 -4.76 -16.52 -10.89
C PHE A 489 -4.74 -15.05 -10.47
N LEU A 490 -5.25 -14.73 -9.28
CA LEU A 490 -5.22 -13.35 -8.77
C LEU A 490 -3.79 -12.83 -8.65
N TYR A 491 -2.91 -13.65 -8.09
CA TYR A 491 -1.51 -13.35 -7.89
C TYR A 491 -0.86 -12.95 -9.22
N ILE A 492 -0.95 -13.78 -10.26
CA ILE A 492 -0.29 -13.49 -11.55
C ILE A 492 -0.79 -12.17 -12.12
N PHE A 493 -2.10 -11.97 -12.20
CA PHE A 493 -2.65 -10.80 -12.86
C PHE A 493 -2.51 -9.52 -12.02
N LEU A 494 -2.69 -9.58 -10.70
CA LEU A 494 -2.49 -8.42 -9.84
C LEU A 494 -1.01 -8.05 -9.77
N ASN A 495 -0.07 -9.00 -9.72
CA ASN A 495 1.36 -8.67 -9.77
C ASN A 495 1.76 -8.13 -11.15
N LEU A 496 1.21 -8.64 -12.26
CA LEU A 496 1.48 -8.06 -13.58
C LEU A 496 0.93 -6.63 -13.67
N ALA A 497 -0.29 -6.39 -13.19
CA ALA A 497 -0.91 -5.07 -13.13
C ALA A 497 -0.08 -4.09 -12.31
N LEU A 498 0.39 -4.57 -11.16
CA LEU A 498 1.09 -3.77 -10.19
C LEU A 498 2.61 -3.86 -10.33
N SER A 499 3.16 -4.49 -11.37
CA SER A 499 4.61 -4.71 -11.56
C SER A 499 5.42 -3.41 -11.69
N GLY A 500 4.74 -2.28 -11.95
CA GLY A 500 5.32 -0.93 -11.88
C GLY A 500 5.17 -0.24 -10.53
N SER A 501 4.53 -0.86 -9.55
CA SER A 501 4.20 -0.30 -8.22
C SER A 501 4.58 -1.26 -7.07
N MET A 502 4.73 -2.55 -7.36
CA MET A 502 4.97 -3.63 -6.41
C MET A 502 6.35 -4.21 -6.63
N HIS A 503 7.07 -4.28 -5.52
CA HIS A 503 8.46 -4.68 -5.43
C HIS A 503 8.72 -6.11 -5.94
N ASN A 504 9.95 -6.35 -6.37
CA ASN A 504 10.44 -7.68 -6.71
C ASN A 504 10.22 -8.67 -5.55
N LEU A 505 9.76 -9.88 -5.86
CA LEU A 505 9.81 -11.02 -4.95
C LEU A 505 11.28 -11.42 -4.73
N LEU A 506 11.94 -10.77 -3.79
CA LEU A 506 13.17 -11.30 -3.21
C LEU A 506 12.86 -12.62 -2.47
N ILE A 507 13.83 -13.52 -2.37
CA ILE A 507 13.68 -14.83 -1.70
C ILE A 507 13.13 -14.73 -0.27
N TRP A 508 13.41 -13.63 0.44
CA TRP A 508 12.88 -13.33 1.78
C TRP A 508 11.39 -13.03 1.79
N ARG A 509 10.83 -12.49 0.70
CA ARG A 509 9.37 -12.36 0.57
C ARG A 509 8.70 -13.72 0.48
N VAL A 510 9.39 -14.76 0.00
CA VAL A 510 8.87 -16.14 0.04
C VAL A 510 8.80 -16.64 1.49
N PHE A 511 9.84 -16.41 2.30
CA PHE A 511 9.83 -16.78 3.72
C PHE A 511 8.78 -15.99 4.52
N SER A 512 8.75 -14.67 4.38
CA SER A 512 7.74 -13.81 5.00
C SER A 512 6.32 -14.19 4.56
N PHE A 513 6.10 -14.44 3.27
CA PHE A 513 4.85 -14.97 2.75
C PHE A 513 4.47 -16.30 3.40
N LEU A 514 5.41 -17.26 3.48
CA LEU A 514 5.16 -18.58 4.08
C LEU A 514 4.82 -18.47 5.56
N GLN A 515 5.52 -17.62 6.31
CA GLN A 515 5.24 -17.38 7.73
C GLN A 515 3.87 -16.74 7.93
N LEU A 516 3.55 -15.68 7.17
CA LEU A 516 2.23 -15.04 7.18
C LEU A 516 1.14 -16.04 6.81
N PHE A 517 1.39 -16.83 5.76
CA PHE A 517 0.46 -17.87 5.33
C PHE A 517 0.21 -18.88 6.44
N ILE A 518 1.24 -19.44 7.08
CA ILE A 518 1.07 -20.41 8.17
C ILE A 518 0.28 -19.78 9.33
N THR A 519 0.69 -18.59 9.77
CA THR A 519 0.08 -17.84 10.87
C THR A 519 -1.41 -17.59 10.62
N ILE A 520 -1.73 -17.02 9.46
CA ILE A 520 -3.10 -16.70 9.06
C ILE A 520 -3.88 -17.98 8.80
N PHE A 521 -3.28 -19.01 8.21
CA PHE A 521 -3.97 -20.26 7.90
C PHE A 521 -4.45 -20.99 9.15
N VAL A 522 -3.65 -21.01 10.22
CA VAL A 522 -4.07 -21.57 11.52
C VAL A 522 -5.31 -20.83 12.03
N ALA A 523 -5.30 -19.50 12.04
CA ALA A 523 -6.45 -18.69 12.45
C ALA A 523 -7.67 -18.94 11.55
N MET A 524 -7.48 -18.94 10.23
CA MET A 524 -8.55 -19.10 9.25
C MET A 524 -9.21 -20.47 9.32
N ILE A 525 -8.48 -21.56 9.56
CA ILE A 525 -9.12 -22.87 9.78
C ILE A 525 -10.12 -22.78 10.94
N ILE A 526 -9.70 -22.16 12.05
CA ILE A 526 -10.52 -22.05 13.27
C ILE A 526 -11.76 -21.20 13.00
N PHE A 527 -11.59 -20.06 12.34
CA PHE A 527 -12.71 -19.18 12.01
C PHE A 527 -13.67 -19.85 11.03
N GLU A 528 -13.16 -20.54 10.02
CA GLU A 528 -13.97 -21.23 9.02
C GLU A 528 -14.77 -22.41 9.62
N ILE A 529 -14.24 -23.10 10.64
CA ILE A 529 -15.02 -24.09 11.42
C ILE A 529 -16.27 -23.41 11.99
N MET A 530 -16.12 -22.26 12.63
CA MET A 530 -17.23 -21.55 13.26
C MET A 530 -18.21 -20.99 12.22
N PHE A 531 -17.72 -20.18 11.29
CA PHE A 531 -18.58 -19.41 10.38
C PHE A 531 -19.13 -20.25 9.24
N ARG A 532 -18.33 -21.14 8.63
CA ARG A 532 -18.79 -21.93 7.47
C ARG A 532 -19.32 -23.28 7.94
N GLY A 533 -18.58 -23.91 8.84
CA GLY A 533 -18.95 -25.18 9.43
C GLY A 533 -20.21 -25.10 10.30
N MET A 534 -20.31 -24.14 11.22
CA MET A 534 -21.42 -24.07 12.18
C MET A 534 -22.53 -23.10 11.75
N ILE A 535 -22.21 -21.88 11.28
CA ILE A 535 -23.24 -20.89 10.89
C ILE A 535 -23.83 -21.20 9.49
N GLN A 536 -23.00 -21.16 8.44
CA GLN A 536 -23.47 -21.26 7.05
C GLN A 536 -24.13 -22.61 6.74
N ASN A 537 -23.64 -23.72 7.30
CA ASN A 537 -24.29 -25.02 7.13
C ASN A 537 -25.68 -25.09 7.77
N LYS A 538 -25.88 -24.50 8.95
CA LYS A 538 -27.21 -24.47 9.61
C LYS A 538 -28.20 -23.63 8.84
N LEU A 539 -27.79 -22.47 8.30
CA LEU A 539 -28.61 -21.65 7.40
C LEU A 539 -29.11 -22.45 6.18
N SER A 540 -28.26 -23.30 5.61
CA SER A 540 -28.65 -24.15 4.46
C SER A 540 -29.65 -25.24 4.83
N ARG A 541 -29.50 -25.86 6.01
CA ARG A 541 -30.41 -26.91 6.48
C ARG A 541 -31.80 -26.34 6.76
N TYR A 542 -31.87 -25.21 7.47
CA TYR A 542 -33.11 -24.48 7.73
C TYR A 542 -33.90 -24.17 6.44
N ARG A 543 -33.20 -23.89 5.33
CA ARG A 543 -33.81 -23.64 4.01
C ARG A 543 -34.46 -24.88 3.39
N LYS A 544 -33.82 -26.06 3.48
CA LYS A 544 -34.35 -27.28 2.85
C LYS A 544 -35.69 -27.70 3.46
N GLU A 545 -35.92 -27.36 4.72
CA GLU A 545 -37.03 -27.88 5.53
C GLU A 545 -38.22 -26.91 5.65
N THR A 546 -38.02 -25.59 5.52
CA THR A 546 -39.10 -24.61 5.72
C THR A 546 -40.06 -24.43 4.53
N LEU A 547 -39.93 -25.16 3.42
CA LEU A 547 -40.66 -24.95 2.14
C LEU A 547 -40.57 -23.52 1.55
N ILE A 548 -39.95 -22.57 2.26
CA ILE A 548 -39.74 -21.20 1.80
C ILE A 548 -38.58 -21.22 0.79
N PHE A 549 -38.90 -20.95 -0.47
CA PHE A 549 -37.95 -20.91 -1.57
C PHE A 549 -37.07 -19.65 -1.50
N ILE A 550 -36.18 -19.57 -0.52
CA ILE A 550 -35.10 -18.60 -0.49
C ILE A 550 -34.10 -19.02 -1.58
N PRO A 551 -33.78 -18.20 -2.59
CA PRO A 551 -32.75 -18.54 -3.57
C PRO A 551 -31.37 -18.73 -2.91
N ALA A 552 -30.53 -19.63 -3.45
CA ALA A 552 -29.19 -19.91 -2.89
C ALA A 552 -28.30 -18.67 -2.71
N TRP A 553 -28.51 -17.61 -3.50
CA TRP A 553 -27.79 -16.34 -3.37
C TRP A 553 -28.18 -15.54 -2.12
N LYS A 554 -29.42 -15.65 -1.63
CA LYS A 554 -29.86 -14.97 -0.40
C LYS A 554 -29.22 -15.60 0.84
N GLU A 555 -29.01 -16.91 0.83
CA GLU A 555 -28.28 -17.63 1.89
C GLU A 555 -26.82 -17.18 1.94
N LEU A 556 -26.16 -17.11 0.78
CA LEU A 556 -24.81 -16.57 0.66
C LEU A 556 -24.75 -15.13 1.20
N LEU A 557 -25.66 -14.26 0.77
CA LEU A 557 -25.72 -12.87 1.23
C LEU A 557 -25.92 -12.79 2.75
N LEU A 558 -26.88 -13.53 3.29
CA LEU A 558 -27.16 -13.52 4.73
C LEU A 558 -25.99 -14.05 5.56
N SER A 559 -25.38 -15.16 5.13
CA SER A 559 -24.17 -15.69 5.77
C SER A 559 -23.02 -14.68 5.72
N SER A 560 -22.90 -13.94 4.62
CA SER A 560 -21.83 -12.96 4.45
C SER A 560 -22.02 -11.74 5.34
N ILE A 561 -23.27 -11.27 5.48
CA ILE A 561 -23.62 -10.17 6.38
C ILE A 561 -23.38 -10.59 7.83
N VAL A 562 -23.93 -11.73 8.25
CA VAL A 562 -23.81 -12.18 9.65
C VAL A 562 -22.36 -12.46 10.04
N SER A 563 -21.65 -13.27 9.24
CA SER A 563 -20.26 -13.60 9.54
C SER A 563 -19.34 -12.39 9.34
N GLY A 564 -19.56 -11.57 8.31
CA GLY A 564 -18.76 -10.36 8.07
C GLY A 564 -18.90 -9.31 9.15
N LEU A 565 -20.10 -9.12 9.71
CA LEU A 565 -20.31 -8.25 10.88
C LEU A 565 -19.51 -8.73 12.09
N ILE A 566 -19.57 -10.03 12.39
CA ILE A 566 -18.90 -10.61 13.58
C ILE A 566 -17.38 -10.63 13.39
N GLU A 567 -16.90 -11.13 12.24
CA GLU A 567 -15.47 -11.17 11.90
C GLU A 567 -14.87 -9.76 11.87
N GLY A 568 -15.53 -8.82 11.19
CA GLY A 568 -15.06 -7.44 11.07
C GLY A 568 -15.07 -6.68 12.39
N LEU A 569 -16.10 -6.85 13.22
CA LEU A 569 -16.14 -6.26 14.56
C LEU A 569 -15.03 -6.83 15.46
N GLY A 570 -14.84 -8.16 15.46
CA GLY A 570 -13.80 -8.81 16.24
C GLY A 570 -12.40 -8.36 15.83
N LEU A 571 -12.12 -8.35 14.52
CA LEU A 571 -10.87 -7.82 13.97
C LEU A 571 -10.66 -6.37 14.38
N GLY A 572 -11.65 -5.52 14.17
CA GLY A 572 -11.55 -4.11 14.52
C GLY A 572 -11.23 -3.88 15.99
N ILE A 573 -11.86 -4.63 16.90
CA ILE A 573 -11.59 -4.55 18.35
C ILE A 573 -10.14 -4.92 18.65
N ILE A 574 -9.62 -6.02 18.09
CA ILE A 574 -8.26 -6.47 18.42
C ILE A 574 -7.23 -5.49 17.85
N ILE A 575 -7.39 -5.07 16.59
CA ILE A 575 -6.47 -4.11 15.96
C ILE A 575 -6.46 -2.80 16.74
N THR A 576 -7.64 -2.28 17.11
CA THR A 576 -7.74 -1.08 17.96
C THR A 576 -7.03 -1.28 19.29
N GLY A 577 -7.24 -2.42 19.94
CA GLY A 577 -6.60 -2.74 21.22
C GLY A 577 -5.08 -2.80 21.10
N VAL A 578 -4.53 -3.47 20.07
CA VAL A 578 -3.09 -3.57 19.85
C VAL A 578 -2.47 -2.19 19.64
N LEU A 579 -3.13 -1.32 18.88
CA LEU A 579 -2.65 0.05 18.67
C LEU A 579 -2.64 0.86 19.98
N ILE A 580 -3.71 0.77 20.78
CA ILE A 580 -3.80 1.47 22.08
C ILE A 580 -2.73 0.98 23.06
N TYR A 581 -2.59 -0.34 23.23
CA TYR A 581 -1.52 -0.92 24.05
C TYR A 581 -0.13 -0.61 23.51
N GLY A 582 -0.05 -0.27 22.22
CA GLY A 582 1.14 0.23 21.59
C GLY A 582 1.47 1.70 21.87
N GLY A 583 0.66 2.41 22.65
CA GLY A 583 0.87 3.82 22.93
C GLY A 583 0.20 4.75 21.93
N MET A 584 -0.62 4.25 21.01
CA MET A 584 -1.48 5.10 20.19
C MET A 584 -2.60 5.69 21.09
N PRO A 585 -2.71 7.02 21.20
CA PRO A 585 -3.77 7.62 22.00
C PRO A 585 -5.15 7.32 21.41
N LEU A 586 -6.16 7.23 22.28
CA LEU A 586 -7.55 6.99 21.91
C LEU A 586 -8.17 8.13 21.08
N ASP A 587 -7.67 9.34 21.31
CA ASP A 587 -8.06 10.55 20.58
C ASP A 587 -7.10 10.80 19.42
N LEU A 588 -7.62 10.59 18.21
CA LEU A 588 -6.90 10.82 16.96
C LEU A 588 -6.54 12.28 16.74
N SER A 589 -7.20 13.23 17.41
CA SER A 589 -6.90 14.67 17.28
C SER A 589 -5.46 15.02 17.65
N SER A 590 -4.80 14.18 18.47
CA SER A 590 -3.43 14.37 18.94
C SER A 590 -2.35 13.70 18.07
N VAL A 591 -2.75 12.84 17.12
CA VAL A 591 -1.84 12.06 16.24
C VAL A 591 -2.00 12.46 14.78
N ILE A 592 -3.13 13.07 14.44
CA ILE A 592 -3.41 13.60 13.11
C ILE A 592 -2.92 15.05 13.08
N PRO A 593 -2.13 15.46 12.06
CA PRO A 593 -1.73 16.85 11.85
C PRO A 593 -2.89 17.81 12.02
N GLN A 594 -2.70 18.87 12.80
CA GLN A 594 -3.72 19.91 12.99
C GLN A 594 -4.12 20.58 11.67
N ASP A 595 -3.22 20.50 10.69
CA ASP A 595 -3.33 21.03 9.34
C ASP A 595 -3.59 19.96 8.25
N MET A 596 -4.08 18.77 8.59
CA MET A 596 -4.73 17.94 7.57
C MET A 596 -6.01 18.67 7.12
N GLY A 597 -6.28 18.77 5.82
CA GLY A 597 -7.47 19.44 5.24
C GLY A 597 -8.83 18.81 5.60
N ILE A 598 -8.88 17.99 6.65
CA ILE A 598 -10.03 17.28 7.18
C ILE A 598 -10.19 17.75 8.63
N SER A 599 -11.26 18.49 8.93
CA SER A 599 -11.61 18.82 10.32
C SER A 599 -12.14 17.56 11.01
N PHE A 600 -11.30 16.93 11.83
CA PHE A 600 -11.63 15.69 12.54
C PHE A 600 -12.33 15.90 13.89
N GLY A 601 -12.75 17.12 14.25
CA GLY A 601 -13.43 17.42 15.52
C GLY A 601 -14.76 16.65 15.74
N ALA A 602 -15.22 15.90 14.74
CA ALA A 602 -16.39 15.04 14.80
C ALA A 602 -16.10 13.55 14.52
N MET A 603 -14.83 13.13 14.38
CA MET A 603 -14.58 11.71 14.13
C MET A 603 -14.85 10.87 15.38
N PRO A 604 -15.58 9.76 15.24
CA PRO A 604 -15.73 8.82 16.33
C PRO A 604 -14.35 8.33 16.80
N PRO A 605 -14.18 8.02 18.09
CA PRO A 605 -12.95 7.42 18.60
C PRO A 605 -12.49 6.20 17.77
N LEU A 606 -11.19 5.87 17.84
CA LEU A 606 -10.56 4.74 17.13
C LEU A 606 -11.38 3.43 17.24
N PHE A 607 -12.01 3.20 18.39
CA PHE A 607 -12.85 2.03 18.66
C PHE A 607 -14.17 1.96 17.87
N ILE A 608 -14.52 2.98 17.10
CA ILE A 608 -15.68 2.99 16.19
C ILE A 608 -15.23 2.94 14.73
N VAL A 609 -14.22 3.75 14.36
CA VAL A 609 -13.77 3.90 12.96
C VAL A 609 -13.13 2.61 12.45
N ILE A 610 -12.17 2.05 13.20
CA ILE A 610 -11.44 0.85 12.78
C ILE A 610 -12.39 -0.34 12.61
N PRO A 611 -13.28 -0.67 13.57
CA PRO A 611 -14.28 -1.72 13.37
C PRO A 611 -15.21 -1.48 12.19
N GLY A 612 -15.64 -0.24 11.94
CA GLY A 612 -16.48 0.09 10.78
C GLY A 612 -15.83 -0.28 9.45
N VAL A 613 -14.55 0.02 9.28
CA VAL A 613 -13.77 -0.33 8.07
C VAL A 613 -13.65 -1.85 7.93
N PHE A 614 -13.26 -2.55 8.99
CA PHE A 614 -13.10 -4.02 8.95
C PHE A 614 -14.43 -4.74 8.71
N ILE A 615 -15.57 -4.23 9.19
CA ILE A 615 -16.89 -4.79 8.88
C ILE A 615 -17.16 -4.76 7.37
N ILE A 616 -16.91 -3.63 6.70
CA ILE A 616 -17.17 -3.51 5.26
C ILE A 616 -16.24 -4.46 4.48
N LEU A 617 -14.95 -4.47 4.82
CA LEU A 617 -13.96 -5.35 4.19
C LEU A 617 -14.33 -6.82 4.39
N GLU A 618 -14.67 -7.22 5.61
CA GLU A 618 -15.01 -8.60 5.93
C GLU A 618 -16.33 -9.02 5.29
N MET A 619 -17.33 -8.14 5.13
CA MET A 619 -18.55 -8.51 4.39
C MET A 619 -18.24 -8.94 2.95
N VAL A 620 -17.33 -8.23 2.26
CA VAL A 620 -16.91 -8.56 0.89
C VAL A 620 -16.14 -9.88 0.87
N LEU A 621 -15.15 -10.03 1.75
CA LEU A 621 -14.37 -11.28 1.85
C LEU A 621 -15.25 -12.47 2.24
N ASN A 622 -16.20 -12.28 3.15
CA ASN A 622 -17.12 -13.30 3.62
C ASN A 622 -18.04 -13.81 2.51
N PHE A 623 -18.40 -12.96 1.54
CA PHE A 623 -19.12 -13.39 0.34
C PHE A 623 -18.32 -14.39 -0.48
N LEU A 624 -17.04 -14.08 -0.72
CA LEU A 624 -16.15 -14.95 -1.48
C LEU A 624 -15.84 -16.26 -0.73
N LYS A 625 -15.55 -16.18 0.57
CA LYS A 625 -15.39 -17.33 1.48
C LYS A 625 -16.61 -18.26 1.42
N SER A 626 -17.81 -17.69 1.59
CA SER A 626 -19.09 -18.43 1.57
C SER A 626 -19.35 -19.08 0.21
N TRP A 627 -18.99 -18.41 -0.88
CA TRP A 627 -19.10 -18.92 -2.24
C TRP A 627 -18.15 -20.09 -2.49
N ILE A 628 -16.86 -19.95 -2.15
CA ILE A 628 -15.83 -20.98 -2.29
C ILE A 628 -16.19 -22.22 -1.47
N PHE A 629 -16.63 -22.04 -0.23
CA PHE A 629 -17.11 -23.11 0.63
C PHE A 629 -18.23 -23.92 -0.04
N ARG A 630 -19.23 -23.25 -0.64
CA ARG A 630 -20.33 -23.93 -1.35
C ARG A 630 -19.85 -24.66 -2.61
N LYS A 631 -18.93 -24.07 -3.36
CA LYS A 631 -18.40 -24.68 -4.60
C LYS A 631 -17.47 -25.86 -4.34
N SER A 632 -16.78 -25.87 -3.21
CA SER A 632 -15.89 -26.96 -2.74
C SER A 632 -16.62 -28.09 -2.01
N ASN A 633 -17.95 -28.18 -2.15
CA ASN A 633 -18.82 -29.12 -1.44
C ASN A 633 -18.78 -28.98 0.08
N ASN A 634 -18.94 -27.76 0.57
CA ASN A 634 -18.95 -27.42 1.99
C ASN A 634 -17.65 -27.86 2.69
N ASN A 635 -16.51 -27.67 2.03
CA ASN A 635 -15.21 -27.98 2.60
C ASN A 635 -14.55 -26.69 3.08
N ILE A 636 -14.32 -26.61 4.39
CA ILE A 636 -13.75 -25.42 5.02
C ILE A 636 -12.26 -25.19 4.66
N ILE A 637 -11.53 -26.24 4.26
CA ILE A 637 -10.11 -26.13 3.91
C ILE A 637 -9.94 -25.27 2.66
N ALA A 638 -10.87 -25.36 1.69
CA ALA A 638 -10.80 -24.54 0.48
C ALA A 638 -10.92 -23.04 0.78
N SER A 639 -11.90 -22.66 1.60
CA SER A 639 -12.10 -21.25 1.98
C SER A 639 -10.98 -20.76 2.91
N ALA A 640 -10.56 -21.57 3.89
CA ALA A 640 -9.45 -21.23 4.78
C ALA A 640 -8.14 -21.00 4.01
N LEU A 641 -7.77 -21.94 3.11
CA LEU A 641 -6.56 -21.81 2.29
C LEU A 641 -6.63 -20.61 1.36
N PHE A 642 -7.77 -20.41 0.69
CA PHE A 642 -7.92 -19.29 -0.24
C PHE A 642 -7.69 -17.96 0.49
N VAL A 643 -8.33 -17.75 1.63
CA VAL A 643 -8.20 -16.51 2.41
C VAL A 643 -6.80 -16.36 2.97
N ALA A 644 -6.22 -17.43 3.51
CA ALA A 644 -4.89 -17.37 4.09
C ALA A 644 -3.83 -17.04 3.04
N LEU A 645 -3.89 -17.68 1.86
CA LEU A 645 -2.99 -17.38 0.75
C LEU A 645 -3.23 -15.97 0.21
N PHE A 646 -4.49 -15.54 0.07
CA PHE A 646 -4.82 -14.19 -0.41
C PHE A 646 -4.35 -13.11 0.57
N LEU A 647 -4.62 -13.24 1.86
CA LEU A 647 -4.20 -12.29 2.89
C LEU A 647 -2.68 -12.31 3.07
N ALA A 648 -2.03 -13.47 3.10
CA ALA A 648 -0.57 -13.55 3.18
C ALA A 648 0.09 -12.87 1.97
N TRP A 649 -0.43 -13.10 0.77
CA TRP A 649 0.02 -12.39 -0.43
C TRP A 649 -0.21 -10.88 -0.30
N PHE A 650 -1.45 -10.47 -0.02
CA PHE A 650 -1.84 -9.07 0.10
C PHE A 650 -0.94 -8.33 1.11
N LEU A 651 -0.74 -8.90 2.30
CA LEU A 651 0.09 -8.32 3.35
C LEU A 651 1.58 -8.31 2.99
N SER A 652 2.08 -9.35 2.30
CA SER A 652 3.49 -9.41 1.86
C SER A 652 3.83 -8.51 0.68
N VAL A 653 2.81 -8.06 -0.06
CA VAL A 653 2.98 -7.29 -1.30
C VAL A 653 2.71 -5.81 -1.09
N ILE A 654 1.62 -5.46 -0.40
CA ILE A 654 1.18 -4.07 -0.22
C ILE A 654 1.92 -3.35 0.91
N LEU A 655 2.37 -4.06 1.94
CA LEU A 655 2.98 -3.44 3.10
C LEU A 655 4.51 -3.43 2.93
N PRO A 656 5.21 -2.35 3.29
CA PRO A 656 6.66 -2.24 3.10
C PRO A 656 7.43 -3.16 4.06
N ALA A 657 8.58 -3.66 3.59
CA ALA A 657 9.53 -4.38 4.42
C ALA A 657 10.36 -3.36 5.22
N THR A 658 10.44 -3.51 6.54
CA THR A 658 11.08 -2.64 7.53
C THR A 658 12.25 -3.31 8.28
N SER A 659 12.63 -4.56 7.98
CA SER A 659 13.66 -5.27 8.75
C SER A 659 15.08 -4.99 8.26
N ILE A 660 15.90 -4.54 9.20
CA ILE A 660 17.36 -4.38 9.10
C ILE A 660 18.13 -5.72 9.16
N TYR A 661 17.47 -6.85 9.46
CA TYR A 661 18.12 -8.16 9.71
C TYR A 661 17.94 -9.18 8.58
N ALA A 662 17.35 -8.81 7.44
CA ALA A 662 17.20 -9.72 6.31
C ALA A 662 18.60 -10.11 5.74
N PRO A 663 19.02 -11.40 5.80
CA PRO A 663 20.33 -11.81 5.31
C PRO A 663 20.45 -11.61 3.78
N ARG A 664 21.35 -10.75 3.33
CA ARG A 664 21.43 -10.33 1.92
C ARG A 664 22.06 -11.45 1.06
N PHE A 665 21.25 -12.14 0.24
CA PHE A 665 21.77 -12.99 -0.83
C PHE A 665 21.52 -12.30 -2.18
N VAL A 666 22.61 -11.86 -2.81
CA VAL A 666 22.65 -11.41 -4.20
C VAL A 666 22.46 -12.64 -5.08
N PHE A 667 21.28 -12.79 -5.70
CA PHE A 667 21.14 -13.67 -6.87
C PHE A 667 20.83 -12.81 -8.09
N LEU A 668 21.60 -13.08 -9.14
CA LEU A 668 21.55 -12.51 -10.49
C LEU A 668 20.12 -12.19 -10.94
N THR A 669 19.81 -10.90 -11.09
CA THR A 669 18.79 -10.38 -12.01
C THR A 669 19.41 -9.32 -12.87
#